data_AF-A0A3R7V296-F1
#
_entry.id   AF-A0A3R7V296-F1
#
_cell.length_a   1.000
_cell.length_b   1.000
_cell.length_c   1.000
_cell.angle_alpha   90.00
_cell.angle_beta   90.00
_cell.angle_gamma   90.00
#
_symmetry.space_group_name_H-M   'P 1'
#
loop_
_entity.id
_entity.type
_entity.pdbx_description
1 polymer ?
#
loop_
_entity_poly.entity_id
_entity_poly.type
_entity_poly.pdbx_seq_one_letter_code
_entity_poly.pdbx_strand_id
1 'polypeptide(L)'
;MTPSLTTIFYLIIFLATIFFNSCSSDSSRETSISWDRYGVPHIKAKSTDDLFFAQGWALMQNHANKVLELYGKSRGRASEYWGEQYLQNYILIHTLGFEELAQEWDLNQLPELKSMYNNFVKGINAFTESYPERINEKNKVVLPVTQQDVNMHGMFVVFTRFIGGSDLGLAQRWTGKGSNTYAIGPSRSASGNALLVQNPHLPWSNEFLFTEYHFNLDERNLYGANIIGMPGIAIGFNESLGWSHTDNTIDNSDTYELDLVDGSYLLDGKQKKFQTQTKTIQVKQPDGTIIKKDLSILKSEHGPIIKKSNEKAIAIRLAGTDRSNMFLQWWKMLNSKNFSDFESALKMAQIPFWNVMYADREGNIFYLFNGLVPKREQQDWEYWNRIIPGGKSEDVWSEYHSYDELPKLKNPQTGWLQNANDPPWTSTIPIALNHNDYPGYMAPVHMYLRPQISAKMIIRDSSITFDELVQYKHSTHIELADRILDDLMLAIDRSGSTEAKKAKKILMNWDRKADTESEAMLLFHNWASKLKVSSNETYKTPWDINNPISTPSGLADPTKALTLFEESVEEILATFGKLDVKWGDYYRIVYNDKNLPSHGSHGRLGIFRVIYPFKTDKKNMLVGGGDSWVSVVEFGKKIKAKALLSYGNSTETDSPHNGDQLDLFSRSELRDVWFYDNDVKKNTVRKEVRREDRFIKN
;
A
#
# COMPACT_ATOMS: atom_id res chain seq x y z
N MET A 1 29.45 24.96 72.43
CA MET A 1 28.69 26.04 71.77
C MET A 1 27.39 25.44 71.28
N THR A 2 26.29 25.76 71.94
CA THR A 2 24.94 25.40 71.50
C THR A 2 24.58 26.24 70.27
N PRO A 3 24.08 25.66 69.16
CA PRO A 3 23.63 26.45 68.02
C PRO A 3 22.50 27.39 68.45
N SER A 4 22.52 28.64 67.99
CA SER A 4 21.45 29.59 68.29
C SER A 4 20.12 29.11 67.72
N LEU A 5 18.99 29.42 68.37
CA LEU A 5 17.65 29.10 67.88
C LEU A 5 17.43 29.57 66.43
N THR A 6 18.07 30.67 66.03
CA THR A 6 18.08 31.19 64.66
C THR A 6 18.68 30.21 63.66
N THR A 7 19.77 29.52 64.02
CA THR A 7 20.45 28.55 63.15
C THR A 7 19.59 27.30 62.93
N ILE A 8 18.85 26.87 63.95
CA ILE A 8 17.90 25.74 63.85
C ILE A 8 16.68 26.14 63.01
N PHE A 9 16.20 27.37 63.13
CA PHE A 9 15.06 27.88 62.36
C PHE A 9 15.36 27.96 60.85
N TYR A 10 16.55 28.45 60.47
CA TYR A 10 16.97 28.46 59.07
C TYR A 10 17.22 27.06 58.50
N LEU A 11 17.71 26.12 59.31
CA LEU A 11 17.88 24.73 58.88
C LEU A 11 16.53 24.03 58.64
N ILE A 12 15.53 24.30 59.48
CA ILE A 12 14.16 23.77 59.32
C ILE A 12 13.47 24.38 58.10
N ILE A 13 13.62 25.69 57.84
CA ILE A 13 13.09 26.33 56.63
C ILE A 13 13.79 25.79 55.39
N PHE A 14 15.12 25.60 55.43
CA PHE A 14 15.90 25.07 54.31
C PHE A 14 15.52 23.61 54.00
N LEU A 15 15.35 22.77 55.03
CA LEU A 15 14.85 21.39 54.87
C LEU A 15 13.39 21.36 54.41
N ALA A 16 12.53 22.26 54.88
CA ALA A 16 11.15 22.37 54.40
C ALA A 16 11.08 22.81 52.92
N THR A 17 11.94 23.72 52.46
CA THR A 17 12.04 24.06 51.02
C THR A 17 12.60 22.94 50.14
N ILE A 18 13.39 22.03 50.70
CA ILE A 18 13.84 20.80 50.00
C ILE A 18 12.68 19.79 49.94
N PHE A 19 11.90 19.62 51.01
CA PHE A 19 10.76 18.70 51.01
C PHE A 19 9.56 19.19 50.17
N PHE A 20 9.32 20.50 50.07
CA PHE A 20 8.25 21.04 49.22
C PHE A 20 8.61 21.12 47.71
N ASN A 21 9.90 21.15 47.34
CA ASN A 21 10.33 21.04 45.93
C ASN A 21 10.55 19.58 45.46
N SER A 22 10.51 18.61 46.37
CA SER A 22 10.63 17.18 46.03
C SER A 22 9.29 16.51 45.67
N CYS A 23 8.19 17.27 45.70
CA CYS A 23 6.84 16.75 45.49
C CYS A 23 6.08 17.45 44.35
N SER A 24 6.79 18.01 43.38
CA SER A 24 6.23 18.14 42.03
C SER A 24 6.38 16.78 41.36
N SER A 25 5.30 16.01 41.34
CA SER A 25 5.18 14.75 40.60
C SER A 25 5.84 14.86 39.22
N ASP A 26 6.73 13.92 38.92
CA ASP A 26 7.45 13.74 37.66
C ASP A 26 6.47 13.41 36.51
N SER A 27 5.65 14.39 36.10
CA SER A 27 4.75 14.28 34.96
C SER A 27 5.48 14.28 33.61
N SER A 28 6.82 14.21 33.62
CA SER A 28 7.69 14.43 32.46
C SER A 28 8.16 13.14 31.77
N ARG A 29 7.95 11.98 32.40
CA ARG A 29 8.41 10.65 31.91
C ARG A 29 7.29 9.70 31.47
N GLU A 30 6.07 10.22 31.38
CA GLU A 30 4.88 9.37 31.22
C GLU A 30 4.58 9.07 29.75
N THR A 31 4.65 7.79 29.37
CA THR A 31 4.15 7.31 28.06
C THR A 31 2.63 7.32 28.04
N SER A 32 2.03 7.90 27.01
CA SER A 32 0.58 8.03 26.89
C SER A 32 0.08 7.90 25.46
N ILE A 33 -1.19 7.52 25.31
CA ILE A 33 -1.89 7.46 24.03
C ILE A 33 -3.08 8.40 24.12
N SER A 34 -3.11 9.42 23.27
CA SER A 34 -4.27 10.30 23.11
C SER A 34 -5.02 9.89 21.86
N TRP A 35 -6.24 9.39 22.02
CA TRP A 35 -7.12 8.97 20.95
C TRP A 35 -7.95 10.15 20.47
N ASP A 36 -7.90 10.42 19.18
CA ASP A 36 -8.69 11.47 18.58
C ASP A 36 -10.10 11.01 18.17
N ARG A 37 -10.91 11.93 17.65
CA ARG A 37 -12.30 11.63 17.24
C ARG A 37 -12.45 10.69 16.03
N TYR A 38 -11.35 10.28 15.38
CA TYR A 38 -11.33 9.31 14.28
C TYR A 38 -10.60 8.00 14.68
N GLY A 39 -10.28 7.84 15.96
CA GLY A 39 -9.58 6.66 16.46
C GLY A 39 -8.11 6.61 16.07
N VAL A 40 -7.49 7.75 15.73
CA VAL A 40 -6.04 7.82 15.51
C VAL A 40 -5.35 7.91 16.87
N PRO A 41 -4.41 6.99 17.18
CA PRO A 41 -3.59 7.07 18.37
C PRO A 41 -2.45 8.08 18.19
N HIS A 42 -2.44 9.12 19.03
CA HIS A 42 -1.29 10.01 19.23
C HIS A 42 -0.47 9.51 20.42
N ILE A 43 0.59 8.78 20.13
CA ILE A 43 1.45 8.09 21.09
C ILE A 43 2.60 9.00 21.49
N LYS A 44 2.65 9.43 22.76
CA LYS A 44 3.75 10.19 23.32
C LYS A 44 4.66 9.28 24.13
N ALA A 45 5.95 9.24 23.78
CA ALA A 45 6.96 8.41 24.45
C ALA A 45 8.32 9.12 24.46
N LYS A 46 9.18 8.82 25.44
CA LYS A 46 10.56 9.33 25.53
C LYS A 46 11.60 8.35 24.98
N SER A 47 11.24 7.07 24.86
CA SER A 47 12.12 6.02 24.34
C SER A 47 11.45 5.29 23.17
N THR A 48 12.26 4.75 22.27
CA THR A 48 11.80 3.88 21.18
C THR A 48 11.11 2.64 21.73
N ASP A 49 11.61 2.06 22.82
CA ASP A 49 11.04 0.87 23.44
C ASP A 49 9.61 1.12 23.94
N ASP A 50 9.38 2.23 24.64
CA ASP A 50 8.04 2.60 25.11
C ASP A 50 7.10 2.93 23.96
N LEU A 51 7.62 3.54 22.89
CA LEU A 51 6.86 3.84 21.69
C LEU A 51 6.33 2.57 21.04
N PHE A 52 7.19 1.57 20.81
CA PHE A 52 6.77 0.32 20.16
C PHE A 52 5.85 -0.50 21.04
N PHE A 53 6.06 -0.51 22.37
CA PHE A 53 5.08 -1.08 23.30
C PHE A 53 3.71 -0.43 23.16
N ALA A 54 3.65 0.91 23.18
CA ALA A 54 2.40 1.64 23.01
C ALA A 54 1.78 1.43 21.62
N GLN A 55 2.59 1.29 20.57
CA GLN A 55 2.11 0.99 19.22
C GLN A 55 1.43 -0.39 19.18
N GLY A 56 2.06 -1.41 19.76
CA GLY A 56 1.49 -2.76 19.84
C GLY A 56 0.16 -2.78 20.58
N TRP A 57 0.07 -2.05 21.70
CA TRP A 57 -1.18 -1.86 22.44
C TRP A 57 -2.27 -1.17 21.62
N ALA A 58 -1.93 -0.03 21.00
CA ALA A 58 -2.87 0.75 20.18
C ALA A 58 -3.36 -0.03 18.96
N LEU A 59 -2.48 -0.80 18.31
CA LEU A 59 -2.83 -1.70 17.22
C LEU A 59 -3.92 -2.68 17.66
N MET A 60 -3.75 -3.33 18.82
CA MET A 60 -4.75 -4.28 19.31
C MET A 60 -6.06 -3.60 19.71
N GLN A 61 -6.01 -2.39 20.24
CA GLN A 61 -7.23 -1.66 20.59
C GLN A 61 -8.13 -1.39 19.37
N ASN A 62 -7.54 -1.12 18.20
CA ASN A 62 -8.26 -0.88 16.95
C ASN A 62 -8.47 -2.15 16.09
N HIS A 63 -7.62 -3.17 16.24
CA HIS A 63 -7.53 -4.26 15.26
C HIS A 63 -7.26 -5.65 15.86
N ALA A 64 -7.39 -5.87 17.17
CA ALA A 64 -7.05 -7.13 17.85
C ALA A 64 -7.48 -8.39 17.09
N ASN A 65 -8.75 -8.46 16.69
CA ASN A 65 -9.29 -9.67 16.09
C ASN A 65 -8.79 -9.88 14.66
N LYS A 66 -8.58 -8.79 13.91
CA LYS A 66 -8.03 -8.87 12.56
C LYS A 66 -6.55 -9.19 12.58
N VAL A 67 -5.77 -8.61 13.49
CA VAL A 67 -4.33 -8.88 13.64
C VAL A 67 -4.08 -10.33 14.02
N LEU A 68 -4.80 -10.87 15.01
CA LEU A 68 -4.67 -12.29 15.38
C LEU A 68 -5.09 -13.22 14.25
N GLU A 69 -6.14 -12.89 13.51
CA GLU A 69 -6.53 -13.64 12.31
C GLU A 69 -5.39 -13.67 11.28
N LEU A 70 -4.78 -12.52 11.00
CA LEU A 70 -3.68 -12.40 10.04
C LEU A 70 -2.42 -13.13 10.49
N TYR A 71 -2.04 -13.02 11.76
CA TYR A 71 -0.89 -13.75 12.32
C TYR A 71 -1.14 -15.25 12.32
N GLY A 72 -2.34 -15.73 12.66
CA GLY A 72 -2.67 -17.15 12.54
C GLY A 72 -2.60 -17.67 11.09
N LYS A 73 -2.96 -16.84 10.11
CA LYS A 73 -2.80 -17.13 8.67
C LYS A 73 -1.33 -17.20 8.28
N SER A 74 -0.55 -16.16 8.59
CA SER A 74 0.85 -16.04 8.17
C SER A 74 1.79 -17.01 8.89
N ARG A 75 1.44 -17.45 10.10
CA ARG A 75 2.09 -18.58 10.81
C ARG A 75 2.10 -19.88 10.04
N GLY A 76 1.29 -20.00 8.99
CA GLY A 76 1.09 -21.28 8.30
C GLY A 76 0.39 -22.29 9.19
N ARG A 77 -0.49 -21.88 10.10
CA ARG A 77 -1.24 -22.79 10.99
C ARG A 77 -2.76 -22.60 10.94
N ALA A 78 -3.25 -21.70 10.09
CA ALA A 78 -4.68 -21.41 9.99
C ALA A 78 -5.57 -22.63 9.65
N SER A 79 -5.08 -23.64 8.92
CA SER A 79 -5.88 -24.86 8.70
C SER A 79 -6.00 -25.73 9.95
N GLU A 80 -5.00 -25.69 10.83
CA GLU A 80 -5.05 -26.33 12.16
C GLU A 80 -6.05 -25.59 13.07
N TYR A 81 -6.11 -24.27 12.96
CA TYR A 81 -6.95 -23.45 13.83
C TYR A 81 -8.42 -23.42 13.40
N TRP A 82 -8.66 -23.25 12.10
CA TRP A 82 -9.97 -22.83 11.58
C TRP A 82 -10.46 -23.67 10.38
N GLY A 83 -9.67 -24.64 9.91
CA GLY A 83 -10.13 -25.68 8.98
C GLY A 83 -9.66 -25.55 7.53
N GLU A 84 -10.20 -26.43 6.69
CA GLU A 84 -9.68 -26.74 5.35
C GLU A 84 -9.62 -25.55 4.39
N GLN A 85 -10.48 -24.54 4.53
CA GLN A 85 -10.48 -23.35 3.69
C GLN A 85 -9.15 -22.56 3.74
N TYR A 86 -8.30 -22.80 4.74
CA TYR A 86 -6.97 -22.18 4.87
C TYR A 86 -5.82 -23.07 4.39
N LEU A 87 -6.10 -24.29 3.93
CA LEU A 87 -5.09 -25.29 3.58
C LEU A 87 -4.15 -24.82 2.46
N GLN A 88 -4.67 -24.09 1.46
CA GLN A 88 -3.84 -23.61 0.35
C GLN A 88 -2.79 -22.57 0.80
N ASN A 89 -3.17 -21.64 1.67
CA ASN A 89 -2.22 -20.69 2.26
C ASN A 89 -1.20 -21.40 3.16
N TYR A 90 -1.64 -22.41 3.92
CA TYR A 90 -0.74 -23.25 4.72
C TYR A 90 0.30 -23.91 3.80
N ILE A 91 -0.12 -24.63 2.77
CA ILE A 91 0.78 -25.31 1.82
C ILE A 91 1.77 -24.32 1.22
N LEU A 92 1.31 -23.14 0.80
CA LEU A 92 2.17 -22.10 0.25
C LEU A 92 3.27 -21.67 1.23
N ILE A 93 2.90 -21.27 2.45
CA ILE A 93 3.86 -20.74 3.45
C ILE A 93 4.97 -21.75 3.73
N HIS A 94 4.60 -23.03 3.86
CA HIS A 94 5.57 -24.10 4.08
C HIS A 94 6.37 -24.44 2.83
N THR A 95 5.76 -24.42 1.63
CA THR A 95 6.47 -24.63 0.36
C THR A 95 7.53 -23.56 0.14
N LEU A 96 7.25 -22.31 0.50
CA LEU A 96 8.19 -21.19 0.42
C LEU A 96 9.23 -21.17 1.56
N GLY A 97 9.10 -22.03 2.57
CA GLY A 97 10.06 -22.14 3.67
C GLY A 97 10.10 -20.92 4.60
N PHE A 98 8.98 -20.19 4.75
CA PHE A 98 8.96 -18.95 5.54
C PHE A 98 9.19 -19.17 7.04
N GLU A 99 8.87 -20.34 7.57
CA GLU A 99 9.14 -20.66 8.97
C GLU A 99 10.65 -20.70 9.25
N GLU A 100 11.39 -21.44 8.43
CA GLU A 100 12.85 -21.51 8.47
C GLU A 100 13.48 -20.13 8.18
N LEU A 101 12.96 -19.42 7.18
CA LEU A 101 13.44 -18.07 6.85
C LEU A 101 13.23 -17.08 7.99
N ALA A 102 12.11 -17.17 8.72
CA ALA A 102 11.84 -16.30 9.86
C ALA A 102 12.83 -16.53 11.02
N GLN A 103 13.29 -17.77 11.21
CA GLN A 103 14.34 -18.09 12.18
C GLN A 103 15.69 -17.52 11.72
N GLU A 104 16.02 -17.65 10.43
CA GLU A 104 17.24 -17.05 9.86
C GLU A 104 17.23 -15.51 9.98
N TRP A 105 16.08 -14.89 9.69
CA TRP A 105 15.92 -13.45 9.86
C TRP A 105 16.12 -13.04 11.31
N ASP A 106 15.53 -13.73 12.27
CA ASP A 106 15.73 -13.42 13.69
C ASP A 106 17.22 -13.48 14.07
N LEU A 107 17.99 -14.44 13.57
CA LEU A 107 19.44 -14.48 13.83
C LEU A 107 20.18 -13.27 13.22
N ASN A 108 19.81 -12.86 12.00
CA ASN A 108 20.51 -11.83 11.22
C ASN A 108 19.99 -10.39 11.43
N GLN A 109 18.87 -10.21 12.14
CA GLN A 109 18.30 -8.90 12.42
C GLN A 109 19.21 -8.07 13.33
N LEU A 110 19.31 -6.77 13.02
CA LEU A 110 20.08 -5.83 13.82
C LEU A 110 19.44 -5.65 15.21
N PRO A 111 20.25 -5.43 16.27
CA PRO A 111 19.74 -5.31 17.65
C PRO A 111 18.63 -4.27 17.83
N GLU A 112 18.70 -3.16 17.08
CA GLU A 112 17.68 -2.11 17.10
C GLU A 112 16.30 -2.65 16.66
N LEU A 113 16.26 -3.44 15.58
CA LEU A 113 15.03 -4.04 15.08
C LEU A 113 14.48 -5.09 16.06
N LYS A 114 15.37 -5.89 16.65
CA LYS A 114 14.99 -6.85 17.70
C LYS A 114 14.34 -6.17 18.89
N SER A 115 14.86 -5.00 19.32
CA SER A 115 14.25 -4.22 20.40
C SER A 115 12.86 -3.69 20.01
N MET A 116 12.73 -3.16 18.79
CA MET A 116 11.43 -2.69 18.28
C MET A 116 10.39 -3.81 18.29
N TYR A 117 10.75 -4.99 17.77
CA TYR A 117 9.88 -6.16 17.71
C TYR A 117 9.49 -6.67 19.09
N ASN A 118 10.47 -6.82 19.98
CA ASN A 118 10.25 -7.28 21.34
C ASN A 118 9.24 -6.39 22.06
N ASN A 119 9.42 -5.07 22.00
CA ASN A 119 8.52 -4.14 22.68
C ASN A 119 7.14 -4.07 22.01
N PHE A 120 7.08 -4.10 20.68
CA PHE A 120 5.81 -4.18 19.94
C PHE A 120 4.99 -5.42 20.31
N VAL A 121 5.62 -6.59 20.36
CA VAL A 121 4.97 -7.86 20.75
C VAL A 121 4.55 -7.84 22.22
N LYS A 122 5.37 -7.27 23.12
CA LYS A 122 4.98 -7.07 24.53
C LYS A 122 3.71 -6.22 24.64
N GLY A 123 3.62 -5.13 23.88
CA GLY A 123 2.42 -4.28 23.83
C GLY A 123 1.17 -5.02 23.34
N ILE A 124 1.32 -5.85 22.31
CA ILE A 124 0.24 -6.71 21.79
C ILE A 124 -0.25 -7.68 22.87
N ASN A 125 0.66 -8.45 23.48
CA ASN A 125 0.31 -9.47 24.46
C ASN A 125 -0.28 -8.84 25.72
N ALA A 126 0.30 -7.73 26.20
CA ALA A 126 -0.20 -6.97 27.34
C ALA A 126 -1.65 -6.50 27.16
N PHE A 127 -2.02 -6.07 25.95
CA PHE A 127 -3.43 -5.73 25.65
C PHE A 127 -4.32 -6.96 25.78
N THR A 128 -3.91 -8.10 25.23
CA THR A 128 -4.73 -9.33 25.26
C THR A 128 -4.88 -9.93 26.65
N GLU A 129 -3.88 -9.75 27.51
CA GLU A 129 -3.95 -10.13 28.93
C GLU A 129 -4.84 -9.18 29.74
N SER A 130 -4.82 -7.89 29.39
CA SER A 130 -5.64 -6.86 30.06
C SER A 130 -7.11 -6.90 29.65
N TYR A 131 -7.40 -7.32 28.41
CA TYR A 131 -8.75 -7.35 27.83
C TYR A 131 -9.04 -8.69 27.12
N PRO A 132 -8.98 -9.85 27.79
CA PRO A 132 -9.22 -11.14 27.17
C PRO A 132 -10.64 -11.29 26.59
N GLU A 133 -11.60 -10.52 27.09
CA GLU A 133 -12.98 -10.45 26.60
C GLU A 133 -13.11 -9.75 25.24
N ARG A 134 -12.12 -8.93 24.85
CA ARG A 134 -12.05 -8.30 23.53
C ARG A 134 -11.58 -9.25 22.43
N ILE A 135 -11.07 -10.42 22.79
CA ILE A 135 -10.53 -11.40 21.85
C ILE A 135 -11.59 -12.46 21.55
N ASN A 136 -12.00 -12.57 20.28
CA ASN A 136 -12.92 -13.61 19.84
C ASN A 136 -12.35 -14.99 20.17
N GLU A 137 -13.21 -15.90 20.65
CA GLU A 137 -12.78 -17.23 21.10
C GLU A 137 -11.97 -17.98 20.04
N LYS A 138 -12.39 -17.91 18.77
CA LYS A 138 -11.68 -18.52 17.64
C LYS A 138 -10.24 -18.02 17.45
N ASN A 139 -9.93 -16.79 17.89
CA ASN A 139 -8.63 -16.14 17.69
C ASN A 139 -7.68 -16.35 18.87
N LYS A 140 -8.18 -16.78 20.04
CA LYS A 140 -7.35 -17.02 21.24
C LYS A 140 -6.29 -18.10 21.03
N VAL A 141 -6.53 -19.04 20.11
CA VAL A 141 -5.56 -20.08 19.71
C VAL A 141 -4.25 -19.51 19.14
N VAL A 142 -4.26 -18.24 18.72
CA VAL A 142 -3.08 -17.54 18.21
C VAL A 142 -2.23 -16.97 19.35
N LEU A 143 -2.74 -16.86 20.58
CA LEU A 143 -1.98 -16.28 21.69
C LEU A 143 -1.02 -17.29 22.35
N PRO A 144 0.12 -16.83 22.90
CA PRO A 144 0.67 -15.48 22.78
C PRO A 144 1.26 -15.21 21.38
N VAL A 145 1.38 -13.93 21.03
CA VAL A 145 2.12 -13.48 19.85
C VAL A 145 3.62 -13.44 20.15
N THR A 146 4.44 -13.71 19.14
CA THR A 146 5.90 -13.75 19.19
C THR A 146 6.52 -12.84 18.12
N GLN A 147 7.83 -12.60 18.21
CA GLN A 147 8.57 -11.84 17.20
C GLN A 147 8.59 -12.57 15.84
N GLN A 148 8.59 -13.91 15.86
CA GLN A 148 8.51 -14.73 14.65
C GLN A 148 7.22 -14.45 13.86
N ASP A 149 6.10 -14.18 14.55
CA ASP A 149 4.83 -13.88 13.88
C ASP A 149 4.87 -12.57 13.10
N VAL A 150 5.59 -11.58 13.63
CA VAL A 150 5.80 -10.29 12.95
C VAL A 150 6.62 -10.50 11.68
N ASN A 151 7.70 -11.29 11.75
CA ASN A 151 8.48 -11.67 10.58
C ASN A 151 7.63 -12.45 9.56
N MET A 152 6.93 -13.50 9.99
CA MET A 152 6.11 -14.32 9.09
C MET A 152 4.97 -13.52 8.45
N HIS A 153 4.33 -12.62 9.18
CA HIS A 153 3.32 -11.71 8.61
C HIS A 153 3.94 -10.75 7.59
N GLY A 154 5.04 -10.10 7.94
CA GLY A 154 5.80 -9.24 7.03
C GLY A 154 6.17 -9.95 5.73
N MET A 155 6.76 -11.13 5.85
CA MET A 155 7.14 -12.00 4.73
C MET A 155 5.94 -12.41 3.89
N PHE A 156 4.87 -12.89 4.54
CA PHE A 156 3.67 -13.35 3.85
C PHE A 156 3.08 -12.23 2.99
N VAL A 157 2.91 -11.04 3.57
CA VAL A 157 2.37 -9.90 2.84
C VAL A 157 3.31 -9.48 1.72
N VAL A 158 4.58 -9.22 2.01
CA VAL A 158 5.53 -8.72 1.00
C VAL A 158 5.79 -9.75 -0.10
N PHE A 159 6.25 -10.94 0.24
CA PHE A 159 6.72 -11.91 -0.74
C PHE A 159 5.60 -12.58 -1.52
N THR A 160 4.41 -12.75 -0.95
CA THR A 160 3.32 -13.45 -1.64
C THR A 160 2.25 -12.53 -2.22
N ARG A 161 2.13 -11.28 -1.74
CA ARG A 161 1.10 -10.34 -2.23
C ARG A 161 1.66 -9.26 -3.13
N PHE A 162 2.90 -8.87 -2.94
CA PHE A 162 3.52 -7.80 -3.72
C PHE A 162 4.61 -8.29 -4.68
N ILE A 163 5.46 -9.23 -4.25
CA ILE A 163 6.54 -9.77 -5.09
C ILE A 163 6.02 -10.92 -5.95
N GLY A 164 5.88 -12.13 -5.41
CA GLY A 164 5.49 -13.32 -6.16
C GLY A 164 3.98 -13.46 -6.41
N GLY A 165 3.18 -12.42 -6.16
CA GLY A 165 1.71 -12.53 -6.21
C GLY A 165 1.16 -12.93 -7.58
N SER A 166 1.77 -12.40 -8.65
CA SER A 166 1.43 -12.75 -10.05
C SER A 166 1.89 -14.17 -10.38
N ASP A 167 3.14 -14.51 -10.07
CA ASP A 167 3.77 -15.80 -10.37
C ASP A 167 3.13 -16.99 -9.65
N LEU A 168 2.69 -16.79 -8.41
CA LEU A 168 2.05 -17.84 -7.61
C LEU A 168 0.63 -18.15 -8.08
N GLY A 169 0.08 -17.38 -9.03
CA GLY A 169 -1.34 -17.49 -9.42
C GLY A 169 -2.31 -17.18 -8.27
N LEU A 170 -1.79 -16.65 -7.16
CA LEU A 170 -2.54 -16.26 -5.96
C LEU A 170 -3.10 -14.84 -6.05
N ALA A 171 -2.76 -14.13 -7.12
CA ALA A 171 -3.65 -13.17 -7.73
C ALA A 171 -4.88 -13.91 -8.29
N GLN A 172 -5.81 -14.32 -7.41
CA GLN A 172 -7.20 -14.00 -7.73
C GLN A 172 -7.17 -12.55 -8.17
N ARG A 173 -7.37 -12.32 -9.46
CA ARG A 173 -7.22 -11.05 -10.17
C ARG A 173 -7.64 -9.86 -9.30
N TRP A 174 -6.72 -9.31 -8.51
CA TRP A 174 -6.92 -8.03 -7.84
C TRP A 174 -6.67 -7.00 -8.92
N THR A 175 -7.65 -6.84 -9.84
CA THR A 175 -7.46 -6.09 -11.09
C THR A 175 -7.17 -4.60 -10.88
N GLY A 176 -7.20 -4.10 -9.65
CA GLY A 176 -7.11 -2.67 -9.34
C GLY A 176 -6.05 -2.25 -8.32
N LYS A 177 -5.11 -3.10 -7.90
CA LYS A 177 -3.98 -2.60 -7.07
C LYS A 177 -3.24 -1.50 -7.84
N GLY A 178 -2.87 -0.45 -7.12
CA GLY A 178 -2.17 0.68 -7.68
C GLY A 178 -1.82 1.68 -6.60
N SER A 179 -1.29 2.82 -6.98
CA SER A 179 -1.05 3.96 -6.10
C SER A 179 -0.83 5.20 -6.97
N ASN A 180 -1.02 6.38 -6.40
CA ASN A 180 -0.52 7.62 -6.96
C ASN A 180 0.41 8.32 -5.97
N THR A 181 1.31 9.13 -6.50
CA THR A 181 2.06 10.10 -5.71
C THR A 181 2.52 11.27 -6.56
N TYR A 182 2.62 12.44 -5.93
CA TYR A 182 3.26 13.64 -6.46
C TYR A 182 4.29 14.13 -5.47
N ALA A 183 5.38 14.72 -5.98
CA ALA A 183 6.18 15.68 -5.24
C ALA A 183 6.29 16.96 -6.07
N ILE A 184 5.84 18.09 -5.52
CA ILE A 184 5.87 19.40 -6.16
C ILE A 184 6.92 20.25 -5.46
N GLY A 185 7.91 20.71 -6.21
CA GLY A 185 8.98 21.56 -5.68
C GLY A 185 8.57 23.03 -5.58
N PRO A 186 9.37 23.86 -4.88
CA PRO A 186 9.12 25.29 -4.68
C PRO A 186 8.83 26.09 -5.95
N SER A 187 9.47 25.76 -7.08
CA SER A 187 9.30 26.48 -8.35
C SER A 187 7.93 26.25 -9.01
N ARG A 188 7.15 25.30 -8.51
CA ARG A 188 5.82 24.93 -9.00
C ARG A 188 4.73 25.12 -7.95
N SER A 189 5.08 25.43 -6.70
CA SER A 189 4.11 25.64 -5.62
C SER A 189 3.89 27.13 -5.37
N ALA A 190 2.63 27.53 -5.18
CA ALA A 190 2.26 28.92 -4.93
C ALA A 190 2.88 29.49 -3.64
N SER A 191 3.11 28.63 -2.64
CA SER A 191 3.68 29.02 -1.36
C SER A 191 5.22 29.01 -1.33
N GLY A 192 5.87 28.44 -2.36
CA GLY A 192 7.30 28.18 -2.38
C GLY A 192 7.75 27.03 -1.46
N ASN A 193 6.82 26.28 -0.86
CA ASN A 193 7.12 25.09 -0.05
C ASN A 193 6.97 23.82 -0.91
N ALA A 194 7.71 22.76 -0.59
CA ALA A 194 7.47 21.48 -1.25
C ALA A 194 6.13 20.86 -0.83
N LEU A 195 5.46 20.17 -1.74
CA LEU A 195 4.20 19.46 -1.51
C LEU A 195 4.35 17.97 -1.84
N LEU A 196 3.66 17.11 -1.11
CA LEU A 196 3.66 15.66 -1.30
C LEU A 196 2.24 15.10 -1.29
N VAL A 197 1.96 14.15 -2.19
CA VAL A 197 0.74 13.34 -2.15
C VAL A 197 1.11 11.89 -1.85
N GLN A 198 0.47 11.31 -0.84
CA GLN A 198 0.53 9.88 -0.50
C GLN A 198 -0.82 9.24 -0.82
N ASN A 199 -0.85 8.22 -1.69
CA ASN A 199 -2.12 7.62 -2.10
C ASN A 199 -2.00 6.17 -2.60
N PRO A 200 -1.77 5.18 -1.72
CA PRO A 200 -1.91 3.77 -2.08
C PRO A 200 -3.35 3.37 -2.42
N HIS A 201 -3.50 2.49 -3.42
CA HIS A 201 -4.76 1.88 -3.86
C HIS A 201 -4.75 0.37 -3.62
N LEU A 202 -5.20 -0.05 -2.45
CA LEU A 202 -5.22 -1.47 -2.07
C LEU A 202 -6.64 -1.93 -1.73
N PRO A 203 -6.89 -3.26 -1.70
CA PRO A 203 -8.18 -3.80 -1.28
C PRO A 203 -8.55 -3.33 0.13
N TRP A 204 -9.82 -3.02 0.34
CA TRP A 204 -10.35 -2.62 1.65
C TRP A 204 -10.65 -3.83 2.54
N SER A 205 -9.73 -4.80 2.58
CA SER A 205 -9.91 -6.03 3.37
C SER A 205 -8.57 -6.73 3.67
N ASN A 206 -8.60 -7.53 4.74
CA ASN A 206 -7.52 -8.45 5.14
C ASN A 206 -6.14 -7.76 5.27
N GLU A 207 -5.08 -8.40 4.75
CA GLU A 207 -3.69 -7.95 4.85
C GLU A 207 -3.35 -6.68 4.06
N PHE A 208 -4.33 -6.06 3.41
CA PHE A 208 -4.17 -4.81 2.67
C PHE A 208 -4.69 -3.58 3.41
N LEU A 209 -5.26 -3.78 4.60
CA LEU A 209 -5.76 -2.69 5.44
C LEU A 209 -4.59 -1.90 6.02
N PHE A 210 -4.69 -0.58 5.94
CA PHE A 210 -3.81 0.36 6.61
C PHE A 210 -4.34 0.71 7.99
N THR A 211 -3.45 1.16 8.85
CA THR A 211 -3.71 1.80 10.14
C THR A 211 -2.85 3.04 10.25
N GLU A 212 -3.40 4.09 10.84
CA GLU A 212 -2.81 5.41 10.95
C GLU A 212 -2.29 5.65 12.36
N TYR A 213 -1.10 6.26 12.45
CA TYR A 213 -0.41 6.56 13.70
C TYR A 213 0.16 7.98 13.71
N HIS A 214 0.17 8.58 14.90
CA HIS A 214 1.04 9.70 15.22
C HIS A 214 1.95 9.33 16.40
N PHE A 215 3.26 9.35 16.19
CA PHE A 215 4.27 9.19 17.23
C PHE A 215 4.84 10.55 17.61
N ASN A 216 4.77 10.91 18.88
CA ASN A 216 5.55 11.97 19.49
C ASN A 216 6.69 11.32 20.28
N LEU A 217 7.83 11.12 19.62
CA LEU A 217 9.02 10.48 20.19
C LEU A 217 10.03 11.54 20.60
N ASP A 218 10.16 11.74 21.91
CA ASP A 218 11.01 12.78 22.50
C ASP A 218 10.78 14.14 21.83
N GLU A 219 9.50 14.56 21.79
CA GLU A 219 9.03 15.84 21.24
C GLU A 219 9.12 15.98 19.72
N ARG A 220 9.56 14.94 19.00
CA ARG A 220 9.52 14.86 17.53
C ARG A 220 8.25 14.17 17.07
N ASN A 221 7.57 14.74 16.08
CA ASN A 221 6.33 14.24 15.52
C ASN A 221 6.61 13.42 14.26
N LEU A 222 6.21 12.16 14.28
CA LEU A 222 6.32 11.20 13.18
C LEU A 222 4.92 10.71 12.86
N TYR A 223 4.41 10.97 11.65
CA TYR A 223 3.00 10.75 11.31
C TYR A 223 2.88 9.94 10.03
N GLY A 224 1.89 9.05 9.95
CA GLY A 224 1.61 8.33 8.72
C GLY A 224 0.82 7.05 8.92
N ALA A 225 0.95 6.15 7.95
CA ALA A 225 0.22 4.90 7.90
C ALA A 225 1.14 3.69 7.67
N ASN A 226 0.66 2.53 8.10
CA ASN A 226 1.27 1.24 7.84
C ASN A 226 0.21 0.18 7.58
N ILE A 227 0.59 -0.95 6.97
CA ILE A 227 -0.29 -2.12 6.87
C ILE A 227 -0.47 -2.73 8.26
N ILE A 228 -1.70 -3.15 8.60
CA ILE A 228 -2.00 -3.72 9.91
C ILE A 228 -1.14 -4.96 10.22
N GLY A 229 -0.68 -5.07 11.46
CA GLY A 229 0.23 -6.13 11.90
C GLY A 229 1.70 -5.88 11.54
N MET A 230 2.05 -4.78 10.88
CA MET A 230 3.45 -4.37 10.68
C MET A 230 3.83 -3.26 11.67
N PRO A 231 5.02 -3.32 12.31
CA PRO A 231 5.47 -2.28 13.23
C PRO A 231 5.96 -1.04 12.48
N GLY A 232 5.91 0.12 13.14
CA GLY A 232 6.37 1.41 12.59
C GLY A 232 5.39 2.04 11.60
N ILE A 233 5.92 2.93 10.75
CA ILE A 233 5.18 3.66 9.69
C ILE A 233 5.92 3.44 8.37
N ALA A 234 5.22 2.95 7.35
CA ALA A 234 5.79 2.66 6.03
C ALA A 234 5.62 3.82 5.04
N ILE A 235 4.54 4.60 5.18
CA ILE A 235 4.27 5.82 4.41
C ILE A 235 4.07 6.94 5.42
N GLY A 236 4.95 7.94 5.44
CA GLY A 236 4.94 8.91 6.52
C GLY A 236 5.64 10.22 6.22
N PHE A 237 5.54 11.11 7.19
CA PHE A 237 6.20 12.40 7.22
C PHE A 237 6.49 12.82 8.67
N ASN A 238 7.45 13.71 8.83
CA ASN A 238 7.79 14.36 10.09
C ASN A 238 7.89 15.88 9.86
N GLU A 239 8.46 16.64 10.81
CA GLU A 239 8.60 18.09 10.66
C GLU A 239 9.44 18.50 9.45
N SER A 240 10.34 17.64 9.01
CA SER A 240 11.41 17.94 8.05
C SER A 240 11.11 17.41 6.66
N LEU A 241 10.56 16.20 6.55
CA LEU A 241 10.41 15.49 5.29
C LEU A 241 9.23 14.53 5.30
N GLY A 242 8.88 14.02 4.13
CA GLY A 242 7.96 12.89 3.99
C GLY A 242 8.17 12.13 2.70
N TRP A 243 7.58 10.93 2.65
CA TRP A 243 7.62 10.09 1.46
C TRP A 243 6.33 9.30 1.25
N SER A 244 6.13 8.83 0.02
CA SER A 244 5.12 7.84 -0.34
C SER A 244 5.76 6.68 -1.06
N HIS A 245 5.03 5.57 -1.10
CA HIS A 245 5.30 4.43 -1.97
C HIS A 245 4.25 4.32 -3.07
N THR A 246 4.67 3.76 -4.20
CA THR A 246 3.78 3.21 -5.23
C THR A 246 4.34 1.87 -5.72
N ASP A 247 3.48 0.93 -6.10
CA ASP A 247 3.90 -0.25 -6.87
C ASP A 247 4.69 0.21 -8.10
N ASN A 248 5.82 -0.45 -8.35
CA ASN A 248 6.67 -0.20 -9.49
C ASN A 248 6.65 -1.42 -10.41
N THR A 249 7.04 -1.22 -11.67
CA THR A 249 7.10 -2.27 -12.68
C THR A 249 8.37 -3.11 -12.55
N ILE A 250 8.88 -3.27 -11.33
CA ILE A 250 10.08 -4.07 -11.09
C ILE A 250 9.76 -5.54 -11.33
N ASP A 251 10.71 -6.25 -11.94
CA ASP A 251 10.70 -7.69 -11.97
C ASP A 251 11.69 -8.20 -10.91
N ASN A 252 11.12 -8.68 -9.81
CA ASN A 252 11.83 -9.13 -8.61
C ASN A 252 11.39 -10.52 -8.16
N SER A 253 10.78 -11.28 -9.07
CA SER A 253 10.33 -12.65 -8.89
C SER A 253 10.36 -13.36 -10.24
N ASP A 254 10.97 -14.55 -10.28
CA ASP A 254 11.03 -15.35 -11.51
C ASP A 254 10.48 -16.75 -11.28
N THR A 255 9.76 -17.27 -12.27
CA THR A 255 9.35 -18.67 -12.33
C THR A 255 10.12 -19.44 -13.40
N TYR A 256 10.55 -20.65 -13.04
CA TYR A 256 11.39 -21.49 -13.89
C TYR A 256 10.72 -22.83 -14.15
N GLU A 257 10.55 -23.20 -15.41
CA GLU A 257 10.12 -24.55 -15.81
C GLU A 257 11.32 -25.49 -15.92
N LEU A 258 11.34 -26.51 -15.07
CA LEU A 258 12.39 -27.53 -14.99
C LEU A 258 11.95 -28.82 -15.67
N ASP A 259 12.82 -29.39 -16.50
CA ASP A 259 12.66 -30.74 -17.02
C ASP A 259 13.06 -31.78 -15.97
N LEU A 260 12.18 -32.77 -15.77
CA LEU A 260 12.39 -33.84 -14.78
C LEU A 260 12.95 -35.10 -15.44
N VAL A 261 13.92 -35.72 -14.76
CA VAL A 261 14.50 -37.01 -15.15
C VAL A 261 14.81 -37.85 -13.90
N ASP A 262 14.22 -39.05 -13.83
CA ASP A 262 14.39 -40.02 -12.73
C ASP A 262 14.30 -39.41 -11.32
N GLY A 263 13.27 -38.59 -11.08
CA GLY A 263 13.03 -37.92 -9.78
C GLY A 263 14.00 -36.77 -9.47
N SER A 264 14.81 -36.36 -10.44
CA SER A 264 15.72 -35.21 -10.41
C SER A 264 15.30 -34.17 -11.46
N TYR A 265 16.03 -33.06 -11.57
CA TYR A 265 15.85 -32.07 -12.64
C TYR A 265 17.13 -31.90 -13.47
N LEU A 266 17.01 -31.42 -14.70
CA LEU A 266 18.14 -31.09 -15.56
C LEU A 266 18.59 -29.64 -15.37
N LEU A 267 19.90 -29.45 -15.24
CA LEU A 267 20.57 -28.14 -15.22
C LEU A 267 21.90 -28.25 -15.94
N ASP A 268 22.11 -27.43 -16.98
CA ASP A 268 23.28 -27.46 -17.87
C ASP A 268 23.57 -28.86 -18.43
N GLY A 269 22.51 -29.58 -18.80
CA GLY A 269 22.58 -30.97 -19.29
C GLY A 269 22.93 -32.03 -18.23
N LYS A 270 23.05 -31.65 -16.95
CA LYS A 270 23.35 -32.57 -15.84
C LYS A 270 22.12 -32.81 -14.98
N GLN A 271 22.00 -34.04 -14.48
CA GLN A 271 20.98 -34.41 -13.51
C GLN A 271 21.33 -33.87 -12.11
N LYS A 272 20.44 -33.08 -11.51
CA LYS A 272 20.55 -32.50 -10.17
C LYS A 272 19.41 -32.98 -9.29
N LYS A 273 19.74 -33.41 -8.07
CA LYS A 273 18.74 -33.85 -7.09
C LYS A 273 18.04 -32.65 -6.45
N PHE A 274 16.75 -32.80 -6.15
CA PHE A 274 16.07 -31.88 -5.27
C PHE A 274 16.58 -32.00 -3.83
N GLN A 275 16.57 -30.88 -3.11
CA GLN A 275 16.50 -30.92 -1.66
C GLN A 275 15.05 -31.24 -1.30
N THR A 276 14.85 -32.22 -0.42
CA THR A 276 13.52 -32.71 -0.03
C THR A 276 13.34 -32.60 1.47
N GLN A 277 12.20 -32.05 1.88
CA GLN A 277 11.76 -32.01 3.27
C GLN A 277 10.30 -32.48 3.32
N THR A 278 9.95 -33.28 4.32
CA THR A 278 8.55 -33.63 4.59
C THR A 278 8.08 -32.86 5.81
N LYS A 279 6.96 -32.14 5.68
CA LYS A 279 6.27 -31.52 6.81
C LYS A 279 4.90 -32.15 6.98
N THR A 280 4.53 -32.47 8.21
CA THR A 280 3.17 -32.92 8.52
C THR A 280 2.30 -31.71 8.82
N ILE A 281 1.30 -31.46 7.99
CA ILE A 281 0.34 -30.36 8.13
C ILE A 281 -0.94 -30.85 8.80
N GLN A 282 -1.57 -29.96 9.57
CA GLN A 282 -2.76 -30.29 10.37
C GLN A 282 -3.98 -29.54 9.83
N VAL A 283 -5.11 -30.25 9.68
CA VAL A 283 -6.36 -29.71 9.15
C VAL A 283 -7.52 -30.04 10.07
N LYS A 284 -8.09 -28.99 10.67
CA LYS A 284 -9.28 -29.09 11.50
C LYS A 284 -10.52 -29.38 10.67
N GLN A 285 -11.26 -30.41 11.08
CA GLN A 285 -12.50 -30.82 10.47
C GLN A 285 -13.69 -30.10 11.12
N PRO A 286 -14.87 -30.06 10.47
CA PRO A 286 -16.06 -29.43 11.03
C PRO A 286 -16.51 -30.00 12.39
N ASP A 287 -16.20 -31.27 12.67
CA ASP A 287 -16.50 -31.93 13.94
C ASP A 287 -15.47 -31.64 15.06
N GLY A 288 -14.45 -30.83 14.76
CA GLY A 288 -13.38 -30.45 15.68
C GLY A 288 -12.17 -31.39 15.70
N THR A 289 -12.20 -32.53 15.00
CA THR A 289 -11.05 -33.44 14.88
C THR A 289 -9.94 -32.85 13.99
N ILE A 290 -8.72 -33.37 14.11
CA ILE A 290 -7.56 -32.95 13.31
C ILE A 290 -7.11 -34.10 12.41
N ILE A 291 -7.08 -33.85 11.11
CA ILE A 291 -6.45 -34.74 10.12
C ILE A 291 -5.01 -34.26 9.88
N LYS A 292 -4.07 -35.21 9.89
CA LYS A 292 -2.67 -34.99 9.51
C LYS A 292 -2.48 -35.35 8.04
N LYS A 293 -1.83 -34.49 7.27
CA LYS A 293 -1.43 -34.74 5.88
C LYS A 293 0.08 -34.52 5.76
N ASP A 294 0.79 -35.36 5.02
CA ASP A 294 2.20 -35.12 4.73
C ASP A 294 2.33 -34.25 3.49
N LEU A 295 3.12 -33.18 3.61
CA LEU A 295 3.48 -32.26 2.55
C LEU A 295 4.95 -32.47 2.20
N SER A 296 5.21 -32.93 0.98
CA SER A 296 6.55 -32.99 0.43
C SER A 296 6.93 -31.64 -0.15
N ILE A 297 7.98 -31.04 0.40
CA ILE A 297 8.55 -29.77 -0.02
C ILE A 297 9.83 -30.07 -0.79
N LEU A 298 9.89 -29.58 -2.03
CA LEU A 298 11.05 -29.76 -2.91
C LEU A 298 11.67 -28.40 -3.19
N LYS A 299 13.00 -28.36 -3.23
CA LYS A 299 13.77 -27.17 -3.62
C LYS A 299 14.85 -27.53 -4.63
N SER A 300 14.95 -26.71 -5.67
CA SER A 300 16.02 -26.76 -6.69
C SER A 300 17.03 -25.62 -6.47
N GLU A 301 18.05 -25.51 -7.32
CA GLU A 301 18.97 -24.35 -7.31
C GLU A 301 18.24 -23.02 -7.60
N HIS A 302 17.17 -23.05 -8.40
CA HIS A 302 16.33 -21.91 -8.71
C HIS A 302 15.56 -21.42 -7.47
N GLY A 303 14.98 -22.36 -6.71
CA GLY A 303 14.13 -22.07 -5.55
C GLY A 303 13.14 -23.18 -5.22
N PRO A 304 12.19 -22.93 -4.30
CA PRO A 304 11.13 -23.88 -3.95
C PRO A 304 10.25 -24.24 -5.15
N ILE A 305 9.82 -25.49 -5.20
CA ILE A 305 8.94 -26.01 -6.25
C ILE A 305 7.49 -25.78 -5.86
N ILE A 306 6.79 -24.92 -6.61
CA ILE A 306 5.40 -24.53 -6.36
C ILE A 306 4.38 -25.37 -7.14
N LYS A 307 4.83 -26.04 -8.21
CA LYS A 307 4.00 -26.94 -9.02
C LYS A 307 4.87 -28.04 -9.60
N LYS A 308 4.36 -29.27 -9.65
CA LYS A 308 5.09 -30.42 -10.20
C LYS A 308 4.15 -31.39 -10.90
N SER A 309 4.55 -31.85 -12.07
CA SER A 309 3.97 -32.99 -12.79
C SER A 309 4.97 -34.15 -12.83
N ASN A 310 4.73 -35.15 -13.69
CA ASN A 310 5.68 -36.25 -13.90
C ASN A 310 6.90 -35.82 -14.74
N GLU A 311 6.71 -34.85 -15.65
CA GLU A 311 7.72 -34.45 -16.63
C GLU A 311 8.34 -33.08 -16.32
N LYS A 312 7.60 -32.22 -15.60
CA LYS A 312 7.96 -30.82 -15.39
C LYS A 312 7.78 -30.39 -13.94
N ALA A 313 8.55 -29.40 -13.51
CA ALA A 313 8.33 -28.68 -12.26
C ALA A 313 8.43 -27.17 -12.46
N ILE A 314 7.68 -26.38 -11.71
CA ILE A 314 7.82 -24.92 -11.65
C ILE A 314 8.49 -24.56 -10.34
N ALA A 315 9.68 -23.97 -10.42
CA ALA A 315 10.34 -23.33 -9.30
C ALA A 315 10.03 -21.84 -9.29
N ILE A 316 10.01 -21.22 -8.10
CA ILE A 316 9.93 -19.76 -7.96
C ILE A 316 11.15 -19.23 -7.22
N ARG A 317 11.66 -18.07 -7.64
CA ARG A 317 12.75 -17.37 -6.97
C ARG A 317 12.31 -15.95 -6.64
N LEU A 318 12.42 -15.55 -5.38
CA LEU A 318 11.91 -14.28 -4.86
C LEU A 318 13.08 -13.41 -4.40
N ALA A 319 13.17 -12.17 -4.89
CA ALA A 319 14.21 -11.25 -4.48
C ALA A 319 13.99 -10.77 -3.03
N GLY A 320 15.08 -10.52 -2.32
CA GLY A 320 15.04 -9.91 -0.98
C GLY A 320 14.74 -10.85 0.18
N THR A 321 14.66 -12.16 -0.06
CA THR A 321 14.57 -13.15 1.03
C THR A 321 15.78 -13.12 1.95
N ASP A 322 16.92 -12.56 1.50
CA ASP A 322 18.13 -12.30 2.29
C ASP A 322 18.10 -10.97 3.08
N ARG A 323 17.01 -10.19 3.04
CA ARG A 323 16.90 -8.87 3.68
C ARG A 323 16.02 -8.88 4.92
N SER A 324 16.64 -9.11 6.06
CA SER A 324 15.93 -9.24 7.34
C SER A 324 15.56 -7.92 8.03
N ASN A 325 16.03 -6.77 7.52
CA ASN A 325 15.93 -5.47 8.21
C ASN A 325 15.00 -4.44 7.52
N MET A 326 14.01 -4.90 6.76
CA MET A 326 13.07 -4.03 6.02
C MET A 326 12.38 -2.98 6.90
N PHE A 327 11.81 -3.40 8.05
CA PHE A 327 11.11 -2.48 8.96
C PHE A 327 12.05 -1.49 9.65
N LEU A 328 13.32 -1.86 9.84
CA LEU A 328 14.33 -0.95 10.34
C LEU A 328 14.69 0.12 9.30
N GLN A 329 14.69 -0.22 8.01
CA GLN A 329 14.90 0.77 6.95
C GLN A 329 13.80 1.85 6.99
N TRP A 330 12.52 1.47 7.05
CA TRP A 330 11.43 2.45 7.23
C TRP A 330 11.57 3.26 8.52
N TRP A 331 11.98 2.63 9.62
CA TRP A 331 12.22 3.33 10.88
C TRP A 331 13.33 4.40 10.75
N LYS A 332 14.41 4.11 10.04
CA LYS A 332 15.49 5.07 9.77
C LYS A 332 15.07 6.17 8.80
N MET A 333 14.28 5.84 7.78
CA MET A 333 13.65 6.83 6.89
C MET A 333 12.78 7.80 7.70
N LEU A 334 11.93 7.30 8.60
CA LEU A 334 11.04 8.12 9.44
C LEU A 334 11.79 9.06 10.38
N ASN A 335 12.94 8.62 10.89
CA ASN A 335 13.77 9.41 11.82
C ASN A 335 14.73 10.38 11.13
N SER A 336 14.79 10.38 9.80
CA SER A 336 15.69 11.24 9.03
C SER A 336 15.31 12.72 9.18
N LYS A 337 16.30 13.60 9.22
CA LYS A 337 16.09 15.05 9.42
C LYS A 337 16.30 15.87 8.14
N ASN A 338 16.90 15.27 7.13
CA ASN A 338 17.22 15.89 5.85
C ASN A 338 17.34 14.79 4.80
N PHE A 339 17.54 15.19 3.55
CA PHE A 339 17.69 14.25 2.45
C PHE A 339 18.88 13.29 2.60
N SER A 340 20.01 13.74 3.14
CA SER A 340 21.22 12.90 3.29
C SER A 340 20.99 11.74 4.26
N ASP A 341 20.32 12.00 5.39
CA ASP A 341 19.93 10.96 6.34
C ASP A 341 18.97 9.95 5.67
N PHE A 342 17.99 10.48 4.93
CA PHE A 342 16.99 9.67 4.25
C PHE A 342 17.60 8.80 3.15
N GLU A 343 18.50 9.36 2.34
CA GLU A 343 19.23 8.63 1.31
C GLU A 343 20.13 7.55 1.92
N SER A 344 20.75 7.83 3.07
CA SER A 344 21.54 6.83 3.80
C SER A 344 20.68 5.66 4.26
N ALA A 345 19.43 5.91 4.68
CA ALA A 345 18.47 4.85 4.96
C ALA A 345 18.07 4.09 3.68
N LEU A 346 17.84 4.76 2.54
CA LEU A 346 17.56 4.09 1.26
C LEU A 346 18.69 3.14 0.83
N LYS A 347 19.95 3.55 1.03
CA LYS A 347 21.14 2.75 0.71
C LYS A 347 21.29 1.46 1.53
N MET A 348 20.47 1.26 2.57
CA MET A 348 20.38 -0.04 3.25
C MET A 348 19.84 -1.16 2.36
N ALA A 349 19.06 -0.81 1.32
CA ALA A 349 18.49 -1.74 0.33
C ALA A 349 17.82 -2.99 0.97
N GLN A 350 16.98 -2.77 1.99
CA GLN A 350 16.23 -3.82 2.68
C GLN A 350 14.79 -3.98 2.18
N ILE A 351 14.20 -2.92 1.63
CA ILE A 351 12.86 -2.92 1.03
C ILE A 351 13.01 -3.36 -0.44
N PRO A 352 12.50 -4.54 -0.83
CA PRO A 352 12.84 -5.16 -2.12
C PRO A 352 12.06 -4.60 -3.32
N PHE A 353 11.18 -3.63 -3.11
CA PHE A 353 10.26 -3.09 -4.11
C PHE A 353 9.70 -1.72 -3.68
N TRP A 354 8.73 -1.22 -4.44
CA TRP A 354 8.11 0.10 -4.37
C TRP A 354 8.99 1.25 -4.83
N ASN A 355 8.42 2.11 -5.67
CA ASN A 355 8.97 3.45 -5.86
C ASN A 355 8.98 4.20 -4.52
N VAL A 356 9.91 5.15 -4.39
CA VAL A 356 9.93 6.15 -3.31
C VAL A 356 9.75 7.51 -3.94
N MET A 357 8.74 8.25 -3.48
CA MET A 357 8.55 9.67 -3.79
C MET A 357 8.75 10.47 -2.52
N TYR A 358 9.55 11.53 -2.57
CA TYR A 358 10.02 12.28 -1.40
C TYR A 358 9.84 13.78 -1.60
N ALA A 359 9.55 14.50 -0.51
CA ALA A 359 9.62 15.95 -0.43
C ALA A 359 10.08 16.41 0.96
N ASP A 360 10.73 17.57 1.06
CA ASP A 360 11.17 18.13 2.34
C ASP A 360 11.01 19.66 2.47
N ARG A 361 11.25 20.14 3.70
CA ARG A 361 11.17 21.56 4.06
C ARG A 361 12.26 22.45 3.46
N GLU A 362 13.32 21.86 2.92
CA GLU A 362 14.38 22.58 2.21
C GLU A 362 14.00 22.80 0.74
N GLY A 363 12.88 22.23 0.30
CA GLY A 363 12.40 22.33 -1.06
C GLY A 363 12.91 21.21 -1.97
N ASN A 364 13.57 20.18 -1.42
CA ASN A 364 13.99 19.04 -2.22
C ASN A 364 12.79 18.15 -2.55
N ILE A 365 12.75 17.66 -3.78
CA ILE A 365 11.89 16.57 -4.24
C ILE A 365 12.75 15.47 -4.83
N PHE A 366 12.36 14.22 -4.62
CA PHE A 366 13.12 13.07 -5.08
C PHE A 366 12.23 11.88 -5.44
N TYR A 367 12.62 11.19 -6.52
CA TYR A 367 12.03 9.94 -6.97
C TYR A 367 13.12 8.86 -7.08
N LEU A 368 12.80 7.65 -6.64
CA LEU A 368 13.64 6.46 -6.82
C LEU A 368 12.76 5.28 -7.24
N PHE A 369 13.18 4.62 -8.32
CA PHE A 369 12.70 3.28 -8.67
C PHE A 369 13.37 2.26 -7.73
N ASN A 370 12.89 2.20 -6.49
CA ASN A 370 13.52 1.41 -5.43
C ASN A 370 13.16 -0.07 -5.56
N GLY A 371 14.14 -0.92 -5.26
CA GLY A 371 13.94 -2.35 -5.10
C GLY A 371 15.22 -3.12 -5.40
N LEU A 372 15.11 -4.44 -5.33
CA LEU A 372 16.20 -5.36 -5.63
C LEU A 372 16.01 -5.93 -7.02
N VAL A 373 16.54 -5.22 -8.02
CA VAL A 373 16.52 -5.66 -9.42
C VAL A 373 17.63 -6.69 -9.61
N PRO A 374 17.32 -7.96 -9.97
CA PRO A 374 18.35 -8.96 -10.20
C PRO A 374 19.29 -8.57 -11.35
N LYS A 375 20.60 -8.80 -11.18
CA LYS A 375 21.55 -8.70 -12.28
C LYS A 375 21.39 -9.90 -13.19
N ARG A 376 21.18 -9.62 -14.49
CA ARG A 376 20.76 -10.59 -15.51
C ARG A 376 21.61 -10.45 -16.76
N GLU A 377 21.90 -11.58 -17.41
CA GLU A 377 22.66 -11.62 -18.67
C GLU A 377 21.79 -11.22 -19.87
N GLN A 378 20.58 -11.80 -19.98
CA GLN A 378 19.63 -11.47 -21.02
C GLN A 378 19.07 -10.06 -20.82
N GLN A 379 19.21 -9.21 -21.84
CA GLN A 379 18.85 -7.79 -21.78
C GLN A 379 17.35 -7.51 -22.03
N ASP A 380 16.62 -8.46 -22.61
CA ASP A 380 15.21 -8.25 -22.98
C ASP A 380 14.27 -8.44 -21.78
N TRP A 381 13.44 -7.44 -21.52
CA TRP A 381 12.38 -7.50 -20.50
C TRP A 381 11.44 -8.70 -20.72
N GLU A 382 11.03 -8.97 -21.96
CA GLU A 382 10.06 -10.03 -22.26
C GLU A 382 10.65 -11.45 -22.07
N TYR A 383 11.98 -11.57 -22.00
CA TYR A 383 12.64 -12.84 -21.66
C TYR A 383 12.37 -13.24 -20.20
N TRP A 384 12.37 -12.26 -19.30
CA TRP A 384 12.18 -12.45 -17.86
C TRP A 384 10.71 -12.38 -17.46
N ASN A 385 9.91 -11.58 -18.17
CA ASN A 385 8.46 -11.43 -17.96
C ASN A 385 7.65 -12.63 -18.52
N ARG A 386 8.05 -13.86 -18.18
CA ARG A 386 7.43 -15.13 -18.57
C ARG A 386 7.85 -16.26 -17.62
N ILE A 387 7.31 -17.45 -17.84
CA ILE A 387 7.91 -18.67 -17.27
C ILE A 387 9.21 -18.96 -18.03
N ILE A 388 10.34 -18.89 -17.32
CA ILE A 388 11.69 -19.03 -17.88
C ILE A 388 12.03 -20.52 -18.03
N PRO A 389 12.66 -20.96 -19.13
CA PRO A 389 13.24 -22.30 -19.20
C PRO A 389 14.37 -22.47 -18.16
N GLY A 390 14.17 -23.32 -17.14
CA GLY A 390 15.12 -23.48 -16.02
C GLY A 390 16.23 -24.51 -16.26
N GLY A 391 16.62 -24.72 -17.52
CA GLY A 391 17.68 -25.66 -17.89
C GLY A 391 19.08 -25.07 -17.82
N LYS A 392 19.21 -23.78 -17.52
CA LYS A 392 20.42 -22.97 -17.65
C LYS A 392 20.79 -22.32 -16.32
N SER A 393 21.98 -22.60 -15.79
CA SER A 393 22.44 -21.95 -14.55
C SER A 393 22.70 -20.46 -14.72
N GLU A 394 23.00 -19.98 -15.94
CA GLU A 394 23.14 -18.55 -16.27
C GLU A 394 21.89 -17.71 -15.97
N ASP A 395 20.70 -18.33 -15.97
CA ASP A 395 19.44 -17.63 -15.68
C ASP A 395 19.12 -17.58 -14.16
N VAL A 396 19.92 -18.25 -13.33
CA VAL A 396 19.74 -18.29 -11.86
C VAL A 396 20.51 -17.14 -11.22
N TRP A 397 19.87 -15.98 -11.15
CA TRP A 397 20.47 -14.78 -10.58
C TRP A 397 20.80 -14.92 -9.09
N SER A 398 21.86 -14.24 -8.64
CA SER A 398 22.30 -14.23 -7.24
C SER A 398 22.73 -12.86 -6.72
N GLU A 399 22.77 -11.85 -7.59
CA GLU A 399 23.16 -10.48 -7.26
C GLU A 399 22.07 -9.48 -7.66
N TYR A 400 22.10 -8.30 -7.04
CA TYR A 400 21.19 -7.20 -7.31
C TYR A 400 21.95 -5.96 -7.77
N HIS A 401 21.30 -5.12 -8.56
CA HIS A 401 21.76 -3.76 -8.82
C HIS A 401 21.87 -2.97 -7.51
N SER A 402 22.95 -2.21 -7.39
CA SER A 402 23.21 -1.31 -6.28
C SER A 402 22.30 -0.08 -6.35
N TYR A 403 22.17 0.65 -5.24
CA TYR A 403 21.43 1.93 -5.18
C TYR A 403 21.83 2.89 -6.30
N ASP A 404 23.13 2.96 -6.64
CA ASP A 404 23.67 3.89 -7.64
C ASP A 404 23.24 3.52 -9.06
N GLU A 405 23.01 2.24 -9.34
CA GLU A 405 22.56 1.70 -10.64
C GLU A 405 21.05 1.85 -10.89
N LEU A 406 20.26 2.19 -9.86
CA LEU A 406 18.80 2.33 -10.00
C LEU A 406 18.35 3.69 -10.58
N PRO A 407 17.28 3.73 -11.41
CA PRO A 407 16.69 4.97 -11.90
C PRO A 407 16.21 5.89 -10.77
N LYS A 408 16.68 7.14 -10.77
CA LYS A 408 16.35 8.13 -9.73
C LYS A 408 16.48 9.57 -10.24
N LEU A 409 15.67 10.46 -9.68
CA LEU A 409 15.70 11.90 -9.97
C LEU A 409 15.64 12.70 -8.68
N LYS A 410 16.52 13.69 -8.54
CA LYS A 410 16.48 14.70 -7.49
C LYS A 410 16.33 16.07 -8.13
N ASN A 411 15.34 16.85 -7.68
CA ASN A 411 15.13 18.24 -8.10
C ASN A 411 15.23 18.45 -9.63
N PRO A 412 14.44 17.73 -10.46
CA PRO A 412 14.48 17.95 -11.91
C PRO A 412 14.12 19.40 -12.24
N GLN A 413 14.65 19.93 -13.36
CA GLN A 413 14.41 21.32 -13.78
C GLN A 413 12.92 21.65 -13.96
N THR A 414 12.10 20.64 -14.27
CA THR A 414 10.64 20.74 -14.37
C THR A 414 9.98 21.13 -13.05
N GLY A 415 10.62 20.90 -11.90
CA GLY A 415 10.13 21.28 -10.56
C GLY A 415 9.04 20.38 -9.99
N TRP A 416 8.75 19.24 -10.61
CA TRP A 416 7.72 18.31 -10.16
C TRP A 416 8.06 16.87 -10.53
N LEU A 417 7.55 15.93 -9.75
CA LEU A 417 7.65 14.49 -9.94
C LEU A 417 6.29 13.84 -9.73
N GLN A 418 6.01 12.76 -10.47
CA GLN A 418 4.81 11.93 -10.32
C GLN A 418 5.16 10.44 -10.43
N ASN A 419 4.33 9.58 -9.85
CA ASN A 419 4.22 8.21 -10.30
C ASN A 419 2.81 7.68 -10.06
N ALA A 420 2.28 6.93 -11.03
CA ALA A 420 1.01 6.24 -10.92
C ALA A 420 1.14 4.79 -11.44
N ASN A 421 2.18 4.11 -10.94
CA ASN A 421 2.59 2.73 -11.27
C ASN A 421 3.09 2.54 -12.70
N ASP A 422 3.31 3.62 -13.45
CA ASP A 422 4.10 3.58 -14.66
C ASP A 422 5.59 3.28 -14.35
N PRO A 423 6.32 2.72 -15.33
CA PRO A 423 7.78 2.69 -15.35
C PRO A 423 8.42 4.05 -15.04
N PRO A 424 9.70 4.08 -14.61
CA PRO A 424 10.33 5.29 -14.04
C PRO A 424 10.51 6.45 -15.03
N TRP A 425 10.41 6.17 -16.33
CA TRP A 425 10.79 7.07 -17.42
C TRP A 425 9.99 8.37 -17.45
N THR A 426 8.70 8.31 -17.09
CA THR A 426 7.76 9.43 -17.12
C THR A 426 7.47 10.01 -15.73
N SER A 427 8.40 9.82 -14.79
CA SER A 427 8.33 10.43 -13.46
C SER A 427 8.37 11.97 -13.49
N THR A 428 8.84 12.56 -14.59
CA THR A 428 8.64 13.98 -14.92
C THR A 428 8.62 14.17 -16.44
N ILE A 429 8.05 15.28 -16.92
CA ILE A 429 7.94 15.61 -18.36
C ILE A 429 8.28 17.10 -18.57
N PRO A 430 9.20 17.47 -19.51
CA PRO A 430 9.98 16.62 -20.42
C PRO A 430 10.78 15.52 -19.71
N ILE A 431 10.90 14.35 -20.36
CA ILE A 431 11.51 13.15 -19.79
C ILE A 431 12.95 13.44 -19.39
N ALA A 432 13.30 13.14 -18.13
CA ALA A 432 14.64 13.34 -17.58
C ALA A 432 15.41 12.03 -17.36
N LEU A 433 14.73 10.88 -17.35
CA LEU A 433 15.35 9.55 -17.27
C LEU A 433 15.29 8.86 -18.64
N ASN A 434 16.44 8.67 -19.27
CA ASN A 434 16.55 7.94 -20.52
C ASN A 434 16.68 6.44 -20.24
N HIS A 435 15.72 5.65 -20.74
CA HIS A 435 15.70 4.20 -20.54
C HIS A 435 16.91 3.49 -21.16
N ASN A 436 17.53 4.05 -22.20
CA ASN A 436 18.71 3.48 -22.84
C ASN A 436 19.98 3.54 -21.98
N ASP A 437 19.95 4.29 -20.87
CA ASP A 437 21.07 4.38 -19.94
C ASP A 437 21.06 3.23 -18.90
N TYR A 438 20.07 2.34 -18.97
CA TYR A 438 19.88 1.22 -18.04
C TYR A 438 19.78 -0.12 -18.80
N PRO A 439 20.06 -1.27 -18.14
CA PRO A 439 19.80 -2.58 -18.74
C PRO A 439 18.34 -2.74 -19.17
N GLY A 440 18.09 -3.42 -20.29
CA GLY A 440 16.72 -3.51 -20.85
C GLY A 440 15.71 -4.24 -19.96
N TYR A 441 16.19 -5.03 -18.98
CA TYR A 441 15.37 -5.68 -17.96
C TYR A 441 15.12 -4.81 -16.71
N MET A 442 15.65 -3.58 -16.63
CA MET A 442 15.50 -2.71 -15.46
C MET A 442 14.03 -2.34 -15.22
N ALA A 443 13.33 -1.94 -16.27
CA ALA A 443 11.89 -1.70 -16.28
C ALA A 443 11.38 -1.67 -17.74
N PRO A 444 10.11 -2.05 -17.99
CA PRO A 444 9.51 -1.98 -19.31
C PRO A 444 9.30 -0.53 -19.76
N VAL A 445 9.01 -0.31 -21.04
CA VAL A 445 8.84 1.03 -21.63
C VAL A 445 7.39 1.25 -22.07
N HIS A 446 6.56 1.83 -21.21
CA HIS A 446 5.18 2.21 -21.49
C HIS A 446 4.68 3.26 -20.48
N MET A 447 3.50 3.84 -20.71
CA MET A 447 2.80 4.70 -19.74
C MET A 447 1.28 4.57 -19.90
N TYR A 448 0.60 4.14 -18.84
CA TYR A 448 -0.87 3.98 -18.85
C TYR A 448 -1.60 5.33 -18.81
N LEU A 449 -2.91 5.36 -19.13
CA LEU A 449 -3.70 6.60 -19.16
C LEU A 449 -3.77 7.35 -17.82
N ARG A 450 -3.74 6.64 -16.67
CA ARG A 450 -3.80 7.26 -15.33
C ARG A 450 -2.57 8.13 -15.01
N PRO A 451 -1.32 7.67 -15.21
CA PRO A 451 -0.16 8.55 -15.11
C PRO A 451 -0.17 9.69 -16.14
N GLN A 452 -0.83 9.51 -17.30
CA GLN A 452 -0.91 10.59 -18.29
C GLN A 452 -1.80 11.75 -17.81
N ILE A 453 -2.98 11.47 -17.24
CA ILE A 453 -3.80 12.54 -16.63
C ILE A 453 -3.10 13.16 -15.43
N SER A 454 -2.34 12.35 -14.67
CA SER A 454 -1.51 12.81 -13.56
C SER A 454 -0.54 13.92 -14.03
N ALA A 455 0.29 13.61 -15.02
CA ALA A 455 1.22 14.58 -15.59
C ALA A 455 0.51 15.80 -16.22
N LYS A 456 -0.61 15.60 -16.92
CA LYS A 456 -1.36 16.70 -17.57
C LYS A 456 -1.87 17.73 -16.58
N MET A 457 -2.38 17.32 -15.42
CA MET A 457 -2.88 18.25 -14.40
C MET A 457 -1.75 19.15 -13.90
N ILE A 458 -0.58 18.57 -13.62
CA ILE A 458 0.58 19.32 -13.14
C ILE A 458 1.19 20.22 -14.22
N ILE A 459 1.27 19.77 -15.47
CA ILE A 459 1.86 20.57 -16.58
C ILE A 459 1.04 21.83 -16.87
N ARG A 460 -0.28 21.77 -16.69
CA ARG A 460 -1.20 22.89 -16.99
C ARG A 460 -1.18 24.00 -15.93
N ASP A 461 -0.58 23.74 -14.77
CA ASP A 461 -0.56 24.65 -13.64
C ASP A 461 0.88 25.00 -13.27
N SER A 462 1.24 26.28 -13.39
CA SER A 462 2.59 26.75 -13.07
C SER A 462 2.79 27.09 -11.59
N SER A 463 1.72 27.20 -10.80
CA SER A 463 1.74 27.73 -9.43
C SER A 463 0.67 27.06 -8.55
N ILE A 464 0.90 25.78 -8.25
CA ILE A 464 -0.03 24.90 -7.56
C ILE A 464 -0.16 25.28 -6.08
N THR A 465 -1.38 25.54 -5.62
CA THR A 465 -1.69 25.69 -4.20
C THR A 465 -1.90 24.33 -3.51
N PHE A 466 -1.80 24.31 -2.17
CA PHE A 466 -2.12 23.11 -1.39
C PHE A 466 -3.54 22.59 -1.66
N ASP A 467 -4.53 23.50 -1.75
CA ASP A 467 -5.93 23.11 -1.94
C ASP A 467 -6.20 22.62 -3.38
N GLU A 468 -5.54 23.19 -4.39
CA GLU A 468 -5.56 22.64 -5.76
C GLU A 468 -4.95 21.24 -5.82
N LEU A 469 -3.84 20.98 -5.12
CA LEU A 469 -3.25 19.64 -5.09
C LEU A 469 -4.19 18.60 -4.42
N VAL A 470 -4.92 19.01 -3.38
CA VAL A 470 -6.01 18.20 -2.78
C VAL A 470 -7.12 17.92 -3.80
N GLN A 471 -7.49 18.90 -4.63
CA GLN A 471 -8.48 18.72 -5.71
C GLN A 471 -7.95 17.79 -6.82
N TYR A 472 -6.70 17.94 -7.26
CA TYR A 472 -6.07 17.09 -8.27
C TYR A 472 -6.07 15.64 -7.84
N LYS A 473 -5.76 15.37 -6.57
CA LYS A 473 -5.84 14.04 -5.97
C LYS A 473 -7.23 13.41 -6.07
N HIS A 474 -8.28 14.22 -6.01
CA HIS A 474 -9.66 13.78 -6.14
C HIS A 474 -10.23 13.84 -7.56
N SER A 475 -9.41 14.18 -8.57
CA SER A 475 -9.86 14.27 -9.95
C SER A 475 -10.48 12.95 -10.45
N THR A 476 -11.74 13.06 -10.88
CA THR A 476 -12.55 11.96 -11.43
C THR A 476 -12.62 11.98 -12.96
N HIS A 477 -11.80 12.80 -13.61
CA HIS A 477 -11.74 12.93 -15.07
C HIS A 477 -11.36 11.62 -15.74
N ILE A 478 -12.05 11.25 -16.81
CA ILE A 478 -11.86 10.01 -17.55
C ILE A 478 -11.03 10.28 -18.82
N GLU A 479 -9.71 10.13 -18.71
CA GLU A 479 -8.80 10.39 -19.83
C GLU A 479 -9.08 9.48 -21.05
N LEU A 480 -9.57 8.26 -20.85
CA LEU A 480 -9.97 7.40 -21.98
C LEU A 480 -11.04 8.09 -22.85
N ALA A 481 -11.99 8.80 -22.26
CA ALA A 481 -13.06 9.47 -22.99
C ALA A 481 -12.50 10.52 -23.96
N ASP A 482 -11.46 11.24 -23.54
CA ASP A 482 -10.75 12.21 -24.39
C ASP A 482 -10.06 11.56 -25.59
N ARG A 483 -9.73 10.26 -25.52
CA ARG A 483 -9.01 9.55 -26.59
C ARG A 483 -9.90 9.03 -27.70
N ILE A 484 -11.14 8.66 -27.38
CA ILE A 484 -11.95 7.80 -28.25
C ILE A 484 -13.37 8.29 -28.52
N LEU A 485 -13.90 9.24 -27.74
CA LEU A 485 -15.31 9.64 -27.92
C LEU A 485 -15.56 10.31 -29.26
N ASP A 486 -14.64 11.15 -29.76
CA ASP A 486 -14.84 11.86 -31.01
C ASP A 486 -15.03 10.89 -32.20
N ASP A 487 -14.24 9.81 -32.25
CA ASP A 487 -14.37 8.76 -33.27
C ASP A 487 -15.69 7.99 -33.14
N LEU A 488 -16.12 7.69 -31.91
CA LEU A 488 -17.44 7.08 -31.66
C LEU A 488 -18.58 8.01 -32.11
N MET A 489 -18.49 9.31 -31.82
CA MET A 489 -19.52 10.30 -32.19
C MET A 489 -19.69 10.39 -33.71
N LEU A 490 -18.58 10.30 -34.45
CA LEU A 490 -18.59 10.26 -35.92
C LEU A 490 -19.19 8.94 -36.46
N ALA A 491 -18.88 7.81 -35.82
CA ALA A 491 -19.48 6.53 -36.19
C ALA A 491 -21.00 6.53 -35.99
N ILE A 492 -21.49 7.09 -34.86
CA ILE A 492 -22.92 7.23 -34.57
C ILE A 492 -23.62 8.13 -35.59
N ASP A 493 -23.01 9.26 -35.99
CA ASP A 493 -23.64 10.16 -36.97
C ASP A 493 -23.87 9.50 -38.33
N ARG A 494 -22.94 8.63 -38.73
CA ARG A 494 -23.00 7.85 -39.97
C ARG A 494 -23.95 6.66 -39.88
N SER A 495 -24.37 6.26 -38.68
CA SER A 495 -25.24 5.11 -38.49
C SER A 495 -26.73 5.45 -38.67
N GLY A 496 -27.54 4.42 -38.93
CA GLY A 496 -29.00 4.50 -38.94
C GLY A 496 -29.66 4.40 -37.55
N SER A 497 -28.87 4.26 -36.49
CA SER A 497 -29.37 3.89 -35.16
C SER A 497 -29.94 5.09 -34.38
N THR A 498 -31.26 5.08 -34.19
CA THR A 498 -31.97 6.11 -33.43
C THR A 498 -31.58 6.09 -31.95
N GLU A 499 -31.41 4.91 -31.36
CA GLU A 499 -31.06 4.78 -29.94
C GLU A 499 -29.62 5.21 -29.68
N ALA A 500 -28.67 4.85 -30.56
CA ALA A 500 -27.29 5.35 -30.46
C ALA A 500 -27.23 6.89 -30.55
N LYS A 501 -28.07 7.50 -31.42
CA LYS A 501 -28.16 8.97 -31.54
C LYS A 501 -28.77 9.65 -30.31
N LYS A 502 -29.68 9.00 -29.59
CA LYS A 502 -30.18 9.49 -28.28
C LYS A 502 -29.08 9.40 -27.22
N ALA A 503 -28.42 8.24 -27.12
CA ALA A 503 -27.33 7.99 -26.18
C ALA A 503 -26.14 8.94 -26.40
N LYS A 504 -25.84 9.27 -27.66
CA LYS A 504 -24.85 10.30 -28.03
C LYS A 504 -25.10 11.65 -27.34
N LYS A 505 -26.35 12.10 -27.23
CA LYS A 505 -26.66 13.39 -26.58
C LYS A 505 -26.26 13.39 -25.11
N ILE A 506 -26.41 12.26 -24.42
CA ILE A 506 -26.01 12.10 -23.02
C ILE A 506 -24.49 12.19 -22.92
N LEU A 507 -23.74 11.46 -23.77
CA LEU A 507 -22.28 11.52 -23.78
C LEU A 507 -21.72 12.89 -24.19
N MET A 508 -22.39 13.63 -25.09
CA MET A 508 -21.97 14.97 -25.53
C MET A 508 -22.19 16.04 -24.46
N ASN A 509 -23.15 15.85 -23.57
CA ASN A 509 -23.40 16.75 -22.43
C ASN A 509 -22.53 16.40 -21.20
N TRP A 510 -21.81 15.29 -21.25
CA TRP A 510 -20.97 14.82 -20.16
C TRP A 510 -19.68 15.63 -20.07
N ASP A 511 -19.34 16.06 -18.86
CA ASP A 511 -18.06 16.70 -18.54
C ASP A 511 -16.88 15.71 -18.42
N ARG A 512 -17.10 14.44 -18.78
CA ARG A 512 -16.11 13.36 -18.76
C ARG A 512 -15.64 12.97 -17.35
N LYS A 513 -16.43 13.27 -16.32
CA LYS A 513 -16.12 12.89 -14.93
C LYS A 513 -16.98 11.76 -14.38
N ALA A 514 -16.37 10.95 -13.50
CA ALA A 514 -17.02 9.91 -12.72
C ALA A 514 -17.50 10.40 -11.35
N ASP A 515 -18.15 11.56 -11.31
CA ASP A 515 -18.78 12.11 -10.09
C ASP A 515 -20.11 11.41 -9.79
N THR A 516 -20.61 11.50 -8.55
CA THR A 516 -21.83 10.80 -8.11
C THR A 516 -23.05 11.17 -8.96
N GLU A 517 -23.15 12.43 -9.37
CA GLU A 517 -24.27 12.96 -10.15
C GLU A 517 -24.13 12.74 -11.67
N SER A 518 -23.06 12.08 -12.13
CA SER A 518 -22.81 11.86 -13.55
C SER A 518 -23.85 10.92 -14.17
N GLU A 519 -24.70 11.44 -15.05
CA GLU A 519 -25.74 10.68 -15.76
C GLU A 519 -25.20 9.89 -16.96
N ALA A 520 -23.99 10.20 -17.41
CA ALA A 520 -23.37 9.59 -18.58
C ALA A 520 -22.33 8.52 -18.25
N MET A 521 -21.76 8.55 -17.04
CA MET A 521 -20.65 7.68 -16.66
C MET A 521 -21.03 6.20 -16.70
N LEU A 522 -22.25 5.80 -16.31
CA LEU A 522 -22.67 4.40 -16.38
C LEU A 522 -22.64 3.87 -17.83
N LEU A 523 -23.20 4.65 -18.77
CA LEU A 523 -23.19 4.33 -20.18
C LEU A 523 -21.77 4.21 -20.72
N PHE A 524 -20.91 5.17 -20.43
CA PHE A 524 -19.51 5.12 -20.84
C PHE A 524 -18.77 3.93 -20.23
N HIS A 525 -18.97 3.66 -18.93
CA HIS A 525 -18.33 2.58 -18.21
C HIS A 525 -18.70 1.21 -18.79
N ASN A 526 -19.99 0.96 -19.01
CA ASN A 526 -20.47 -0.31 -19.57
C ASN A 526 -19.88 -0.52 -20.97
N TRP A 527 -19.91 0.50 -21.83
CA TRP A 527 -19.29 0.45 -23.15
C TRP A 527 -17.78 0.21 -23.10
N ALA A 528 -17.05 1.01 -22.33
CA ALA A 528 -15.60 0.90 -22.20
C ALA A 528 -15.16 -0.45 -21.61
N SER A 529 -16.00 -1.09 -20.78
CA SER A 529 -15.71 -2.42 -20.23
C SER A 529 -15.72 -3.53 -21.28
N LYS A 530 -16.42 -3.33 -22.41
CA LYS A 530 -16.46 -4.24 -23.56
C LYS A 530 -15.28 -4.03 -24.51
N LEU A 531 -14.58 -2.89 -24.38
CA LEU A 531 -13.36 -2.61 -25.13
C LEU A 531 -12.13 -3.25 -24.45
N LYS A 532 -11.16 -3.69 -25.25
CA LYS A 532 -9.85 -4.13 -24.75
C LYS A 532 -8.94 -2.92 -24.47
N VAL A 533 -9.34 -2.02 -23.58
CA VAL A 533 -8.71 -0.69 -23.39
C VAL A 533 -7.21 -0.70 -23.07
N SER A 534 -6.68 -1.82 -22.56
CA SER A 534 -5.24 -2.00 -22.31
C SER A 534 -4.46 -2.52 -23.51
N SER A 535 -5.13 -2.93 -24.59
CA SER A 535 -4.50 -3.44 -25.82
C SER A 535 -4.25 -2.31 -26.81
N ASN A 536 -3.06 -2.29 -27.42
CA ASN A 536 -2.74 -1.39 -28.53
C ASN A 536 -3.68 -1.59 -29.73
N GLU A 537 -4.28 -2.78 -29.90
CA GLU A 537 -5.26 -3.08 -30.95
C GLU A 537 -6.54 -2.23 -30.86
N THR A 538 -6.84 -1.67 -29.69
CA THR A 538 -8.00 -0.78 -29.52
C THR A 538 -7.79 0.56 -30.21
N TYR A 539 -6.53 0.99 -30.33
CA TYR A 539 -6.21 2.36 -30.70
C TYR A 539 -5.69 2.47 -32.11
N LYS A 540 -6.15 3.50 -32.82
CA LYS A 540 -5.64 3.82 -34.17
C LYS A 540 -4.16 4.19 -34.12
N THR A 541 -3.77 4.94 -33.09
CA THR A 541 -2.38 5.32 -32.82
C THR A 541 -1.94 4.64 -31.53
N PRO A 542 -0.91 3.77 -31.56
CA PRO A 542 -0.37 3.14 -30.36
C PRO A 542 0.33 4.17 -29.46
N TRP A 543 0.63 3.77 -28.22
CA TRP A 543 1.41 4.62 -27.31
C TRP A 543 2.85 4.83 -27.82
N ASP A 544 3.36 6.04 -27.68
CA ASP A 544 4.71 6.45 -28.06
C ASP A 544 5.35 7.25 -26.93
N ILE A 545 6.55 6.85 -26.49
CA ILE A 545 7.32 7.52 -25.44
C ILE A 545 7.69 8.97 -25.80
N ASN A 546 7.82 9.29 -27.09
CA ASN A 546 8.09 10.65 -27.55
C ASN A 546 6.84 11.54 -27.47
N ASN A 547 5.67 10.94 -27.30
CA ASN A 547 4.41 11.62 -27.11
C ASN A 547 3.61 10.99 -25.95
N PRO A 548 4.18 10.99 -24.73
CA PRO A 548 3.80 10.04 -23.68
C PRO A 548 2.43 10.34 -23.08
N ILE A 549 1.92 11.57 -23.23
CA ILE A 549 0.66 12.04 -22.62
C ILE A 549 -0.46 12.27 -23.62
N SER A 550 -0.24 12.12 -24.93
CA SER A 550 -1.33 12.25 -25.91
C SER A 550 -1.56 11.01 -26.77
N THR A 551 -0.70 9.99 -26.62
CA THR A 551 -0.92 8.65 -27.17
C THR A 551 -1.19 7.65 -26.02
N PRO A 552 -1.86 6.51 -26.27
CA PRO A 552 -2.51 6.12 -27.52
C PRO A 552 -3.76 6.97 -27.78
N SER A 553 -4.25 6.99 -29.02
CA SER A 553 -5.39 7.83 -29.42
C SER A 553 -6.19 7.27 -30.59
N GLY A 554 -7.48 7.61 -30.62
CA GLY A 554 -8.44 7.21 -31.65
C GLY A 554 -8.81 5.73 -31.57
N LEU A 555 -9.90 5.35 -32.24
CA LEU A 555 -10.38 3.97 -32.34
C LEU A 555 -9.83 3.30 -33.61
N ALA A 556 -9.19 2.14 -33.46
CA ALA A 556 -8.71 1.35 -34.60
C ALA A 556 -9.87 0.80 -35.45
N ASP A 557 -10.98 0.44 -34.81
CA ASP A 557 -12.20 -0.07 -35.46
C ASP A 557 -13.44 0.64 -34.90
N PRO A 558 -13.79 1.83 -35.43
CA PRO A 558 -14.97 2.58 -35.00
C PRO A 558 -16.29 1.83 -35.23
N THR A 559 -16.36 0.95 -36.23
CA THR A 559 -17.56 0.16 -36.53
C THR A 559 -17.83 -0.84 -35.42
N LYS A 560 -16.82 -1.63 -35.03
CA LYS A 560 -16.93 -2.55 -33.89
C LYS A 560 -17.20 -1.81 -32.59
N ALA A 561 -16.56 -0.67 -32.37
CA ALA A 561 -16.78 0.16 -31.21
C ALA A 561 -18.24 0.66 -31.12
N LEU A 562 -18.84 1.03 -32.25
CA LEU A 562 -20.27 1.38 -32.35
C LEU A 562 -21.17 0.20 -32.04
N THR A 563 -20.90 -1.00 -32.57
CA THR A 563 -21.70 -2.20 -32.25
C THR A 563 -21.72 -2.48 -30.74
N LEU A 564 -20.55 -2.44 -30.09
CA LEU A 564 -20.47 -2.60 -28.63
C LEU A 564 -21.17 -1.48 -27.87
N PHE A 565 -21.24 -0.27 -28.44
CA PHE A 565 -21.97 0.85 -27.85
C PHE A 565 -23.48 0.63 -27.93
N GLU A 566 -23.99 0.16 -29.06
CA GLU A 566 -25.40 -0.19 -29.23
C GLU A 566 -25.83 -1.30 -28.26
N GLU A 567 -25.02 -2.35 -28.10
CA GLU A 567 -25.23 -3.38 -27.06
C GLU A 567 -25.32 -2.78 -25.65
N SER A 568 -24.47 -1.81 -25.34
CA SER A 568 -24.45 -1.14 -24.02
C SER A 568 -25.72 -0.32 -23.78
N VAL A 569 -26.20 0.36 -24.83
CA VAL A 569 -27.47 1.12 -24.80
C VAL A 569 -28.65 0.18 -24.54
N GLU A 570 -28.70 -0.96 -25.23
CA GLU A 570 -29.76 -1.97 -25.04
C GLU A 570 -29.72 -2.56 -23.63
N GLU A 571 -28.54 -2.94 -23.12
CA GLU A 571 -28.37 -3.51 -21.78
C GLU A 571 -28.83 -2.54 -20.67
N ILE A 572 -28.47 -1.27 -20.78
CA ILE A 572 -28.85 -0.24 -19.80
C ILE A 572 -30.34 0.03 -19.86
N LEU A 573 -30.93 0.18 -21.06
CA LEU A 573 -32.38 0.35 -21.21
C LEU A 573 -33.15 -0.85 -20.66
N ALA A 574 -32.69 -2.08 -20.93
CA ALA A 574 -33.32 -3.30 -20.42
C ALA A 574 -33.26 -3.39 -18.88
N THR A 575 -32.19 -2.88 -18.27
CA THR A 575 -31.96 -3.00 -16.82
C THR A 575 -32.62 -1.88 -16.02
N PHE A 576 -32.56 -0.64 -16.52
CA PHE A 576 -32.94 0.56 -15.78
C PHE A 576 -34.14 1.30 -16.39
N GLY A 577 -34.54 0.98 -17.62
CA GLY A 577 -35.62 1.66 -18.35
C GLY A 577 -35.25 3.06 -18.85
N LYS A 578 -34.03 3.55 -18.57
CA LYS A 578 -33.51 4.86 -18.94
C LYS A 578 -31.98 4.82 -19.04
N LEU A 579 -31.39 5.76 -19.79
CA LEU A 579 -29.93 5.83 -20.02
C LEU A 579 -29.20 6.77 -19.06
N ASP A 580 -29.90 7.74 -18.47
CA ASP A 580 -29.38 8.79 -17.59
C ASP A 580 -29.38 8.37 -16.11
N VAL A 581 -28.86 7.18 -15.83
CA VAL A 581 -28.72 6.68 -14.46
C VAL A 581 -27.51 7.33 -13.82
N LYS A 582 -27.70 8.01 -12.69
CA LYS A 582 -26.62 8.66 -11.96
C LYS A 582 -25.59 7.63 -11.51
N TRP A 583 -24.32 7.95 -11.70
CA TRP A 583 -23.22 7.06 -11.34
C TRP A 583 -23.27 6.61 -9.89
N GLY A 584 -23.55 7.54 -8.97
CA GLY A 584 -23.65 7.27 -7.54
C GLY A 584 -24.85 6.40 -7.17
N ASP A 585 -25.89 6.28 -8.00
CA ASP A 585 -27.00 5.34 -7.76
C ASP A 585 -26.61 3.91 -8.13
N TYR A 586 -25.74 3.75 -9.12
CA TYR A 586 -25.21 2.45 -9.55
C TYR A 586 -23.98 2.00 -8.75
N TYR A 587 -22.99 2.89 -8.57
CA TYR A 587 -21.75 2.58 -7.88
C TYR A 587 -21.86 2.99 -6.40
N ARG A 588 -21.90 2.00 -5.51
CA ARG A 588 -22.21 2.19 -4.09
C ARG A 588 -21.06 1.76 -3.18
N ILE A 589 -20.88 2.52 -2.11
CA ILE A 589 -20.08 2.13 -0.95
C ILE A 589 -21.04 1.45 0.03
N VAL A 590 -20.92 0.14 0.16
CA VAL A 590 -21.67 -0.64 1.15
C VAL A 590 -20.69 -1.22 2.15
N TYR A 591 -20.76 -0.75 3.39
CA TYR A 591 -19.82 -1.13 4.44
C TYR A 591 -20.50 -1.00 5.80
N ASN A 592 -20.57 -2.10 6.56
CA ASN A 592 -21.36 -2.21 7.78
C ASN A 592 -22.82 -1.76 7.56
N ASP A 593 -23.27 -0.74 8.29
CA ASP A 593 -24.60 -0.14 8.22
C ASP A 593 -24.73 0.98 7.18
N LYS A 594 -23.64 1.34 6.49
CA LYS A 594 -23.61 2.44 5.51
C LYS A 594 -23.89 1.97 4.10
N ASN A 595 -24.67 2.76 3.37
CA ASN A 595 -24.88 2.65 1.93
C ASN A 595 -24.81 4.06 1.30
N LEU A 596 -23.63 4.43 0.82
CA LEU A 596 -23.33 5.78 0.30
C LEU A 596 -23.08 5.74 -1.21
N PRO A 597 -23.34 6.84 -1.94
CA PRO A 597 -22.96 6.94 -3.34
C PRO A 597 -21.42 6.96 -3.47
N SER A 598 -20.90 6.25 -4.47
CA SER A 598 -19.48 6.31 -4.85
C SER A 598 -19.30 7.21 -6.07
N HIS A 599 -18.17 7.90 -6.11
CA HIS A 599 -17.58 8.48 -7.32
C HIS A 599 -16.36 7.63 -7.72
N GLY A 600 -15.55 8.12 -8.65
CA GLY A 600 -14.34 7.44 -9.09
C GLY A 600 -14.62 6.23 -9.99
N SER A 601 -13.55 5.56 -10.41
CA SER A 601 -13.61 4.37 -11.25
C SER A 601 -12.26 3.65 -11.31
N HIS A 602 -12.19 2.60 -12.12
CA HIS A 602 -10.97 1.83 -12.34
C HIS A 602 -9.90 2.67 -13.06
N GLY A 603 -8.65 2.63 -12.59
CA GLY A 603 -7.53 3.40 -13.15
C GLY A 603 -7.25 3.17 -14.65
N ARG A 604 -7.66 2.01 -15.18
CA ARG A 604 -7.58 1.68 -16.63
C ARG A 604 -8.34 2.64 -17.54
N LEU A 605 -9.35 3.35 -17.01
CA LEU A 605 -10.07 4.39 -17.75
C LEU A 605 -9.32 5.74 -17.74
N GLY A 606 -8.15 5.78 -17.13
CA GLY A 606 -7.31 6.97 -17.05
C GLY A 606 -7.81 8.00 -16.03
N ILE A 607 -8.46 7.53 -14.97
CA ILE A 607 -8.88 8.35 -13.83
C ILE A 607 -7.79 8.39 -12.76
N PHE A 608 -7.55 9.56 -12.17
CA PHE A 608 -6.57 9.69 -11.09
C PHE A 608 -7.12 9.19 -9.75
N ARG A 609 -8.37 9.52 -9.42
CA ARG A 609 -9.07 8.97 -8.25
C ARG A 609 -9.55 7.54 -8.51
N VAL A 610 -8.76 6.57 -8.07
CA VAL A 610 -9.04 5.15 -8.32
C VAL A 610 -9.94 4.57 -7.26
N ILE A 611 -11.05 3.98 -7.69
CA ILE A 611 -11.97 3.18 -6.88
C ILE A 611 -12.42 2.00 -7.76
N TYR A 612 -12.25 0.77 -7.29
CA TYR A 612 -12.59 -0.43 -8.07
C TYR A 612 -13.55 -1.35 -7.31
N PRO A 613 -14.38 -2.11 -8.04
CA PRO A 613 -15.40 -2.95 -7.42
C PRO A 613 -14.84 -4.26 -6.87
N PHE A 614 -15.47 -4.77 -5.82
CA PHE A 614 -15.31 -6.15 -5.35
C PHE A 614 -16.46 -7.04 -5.84
N LYS A 615 -17.67 -6.49 -5.93
CA LYS A 615 -18.87 -7.21 -6.33
C LYS A 615 -19.69 -6.33 -7.25
N THR A 616 -20.26 -6.95 -8.28
CA THR A 616 -21.19 -6.32 -9.21
C THR A 616 -22.41 -7.23 -9.37
N ASP A 617 -23.60 -6.65 -9.31
CA ASP A 617 -24.85 -7.26 -9.75
C ASP A 617 -25.46 -6.43 -10.89
N LYS A 618 -26.66 -6.81 -11.35
CA LYS A 618 -27.29 -6.13 -12.49
C LYS A 618 -27.54 -4.65 -12.24
N LYS A 619 -27.85 -4.25 -11.00
CA LYS A 619 -28.27 -2.88 -10.66
C LYS A 619 -27.24 -2.10 -9.85
N ASN A 620 -26.26 -2.79 -9.27
CA ASN A 620 -25.26 -2.17 -8.41
C ASN A 620 -23.86 -2.67 -8.70
N MET A 621 -22.91 -1.75 -8.58
CA MET A 621 -21.50 -2.04 -8.43
C MET A 621 -21.11 -1.64 -7.01
N LEU A 622 -20.35 -2.49 -6.30
CA LEU A 622 -19.99 -2.25 -4.90
C LEU A 622 -18.48 -2.07 -4.76
N VAL A 623 -18.07 -0.98 -4.10
CA VAL A 623 -16.66 -0.65 -3.84
C VAL A 623 -15.97 -1.79 -3.09
N GLY A 624 -14.78 -2.17 -3.56
CA GLY A 624 -13.93 -3.19 -2.95
C GLY A 624 -12.52 -2.73 -2.60
N GLY A 625 -12.09 -1.60 -3.17
CA GLY A 625 -10.77 -1.03 -2.96
C GLY A 625 -10.54 0.18 -3.83
N GLY A 626 -9.30 0.68 -3.81
CA GLY A 626 -8.92 1.95 -4.42
C GLY A 626 -8.25 2.81 -3.37
N ASP A 627 -8.42 4.13 -3.48
CA ASP A 627 -8.03 5.11 -2.45
C ASP A 627 -8.23 4.55 -1.03
N SER A 628 -7.12 4.30 -0.33
CA SER A 628 -7.11 3.69 1.00
C SER A 628 -6.63 4.69 2.04
N TRP A 629 -5.31 4.77 2.24
CA TRP A 629 -4.67 5.94 2.82
C TRP A 629 -4.57 7.05 1.76
N VAL A 630 -4.96 8.27 2.12
CA VAL A 630 -4.73 9.48 1.31
C VAL A 630 -4.17 10.54 2.24
N SER A 631 -3.07 11.17 1.84
CA SER A 631 -2.52 12.34 2.53
C SER A 631 -1.94 13.35 1.55
N VAL A 632 -2.13 14.63 1.83
CA VAL A 632 -1.48 15.75 1.15
C VAL A 632 -0.75 16.58 2.19
N VAL A 633 0.53 16.81 1.98
CA VAL A 633 1.43 17.45 2.96
C VAL A 633 2.16 18.62 2.30
N GLU A 634 2.23 19.75 3.00
CA GLU A 634 3.06 20.91 2.65
C GLU A 634 4.15 21.11 3.71
N PHE A 635 5.40 21.20 3.24
CA PHE A 635 6.59 21.30 4.06
C PHE A 635 7.05 22.76 4.20
N GLY A 636 6.26 23.56 4.92
CA GLY A 636 6.63 24.93 5.29
C GLY A 636 7.31 25.01 6.66
N LYS A 637 7.39 26.24 7.22
CA LYS A 637 7.82 26.46 8.62
C LYS A 637 7.01 25.65 9.64
N LYS A 638 5.73 25.43 9.32
CA LYS A 638 4.86 24.47 9.98
C LYS A 638 4.34 23.49 8.94
N ILE A 639 4.15 22.24 9.33
CA ILE A 639 3.48 21.25 8.50
C ILE A 639 2.01 21.63 8.36
N LYS A 640 1.53 21.68 7.13
CA LYS A 640 0.10 21.68 6.81
C LYS A 640 -0.20 20.35 6.13
N ALA A 641 -1.08 19.54 6.71
CA ALA A 641 -1.40 18.23 6.17
C ALA A 641 -2.89 17.93 6.30
N LYS A 642 -3.41 17.25 5.29
CA LYS A 642 -4.75 16.66 5.29
C LYS A 642 -4.64 15.17 4.99
N ALA A 643 -5.48 14.37 5.64
CA ALA A 643 -5.46 12.93 5.48
C ALA A 643 -6.86 12.32 5.50
N LEU A 644 -6.96 11.07 5.05
CA LEU A 644 -8.14 10.22 5.17
C LEU A 644 -7.70 8.76 5.11
N LEU A 645 -8.26 7.93 5.99
CA LEU A 645 -8.22 6.48 5.87
C LEU A 645 -9.64 6.01 5.54
N SER A 646 -9.88 5.61 4.28
CA SER A 646 -11.23 5.50 3.70
C SER A 646 -12.22 4.70 4.54
N TYR A 647 -11.80 3.54 5.04
CA TYR A 647 -12.63 2.62 5.85
C TYR A 647 -12.55 2.87 7.36
N GLY A 648 -11.97 3.98 7.80
CA GLY A 648 -11.76 4.29 9.22
C GLY A 648 -10.53 3.57 9.80
N ASN A 649 -10.21 3.89 11.06
CA ASN A 649 -8.97 3.43 11.71
C ASN A 649 -9.15 2.20 12.62
N SER A 650 -10.29 1.49 12.54
CA SER A 650 -10.56 0.32 13.37
C SER A 650 -11.28 -0.77 12.59
N THR A 651 -10.96 -2.03 12.87
CA THR A 651 -11.67 -3.21 12.34
C THR A 651 -12.54 -3.89 13.38
N GLU A 652 -12.45 -3.49 14.65
CA GLU A 652 -13.34 -4.02 15.69
C GLU A 652 -14.80 -3.63 15.40
N THR A 653 -15.70 -4.61 15.49
CA THR A 653 -17.11 -4.47 15.04
C THR A 653 -17.94 -3.54 15.92
N ASP A 654 -17.54 -3.34 17.17
CA ASP A 654 -18.16 -2.45 18.15
C ASP A 654 -17.54 -1.04 18.15
N SER A 655 -16.48 -0.81 17.37
CA SER A 655 -15.80 0.47 17.33
C SER A 655 -16.53 1.46 16.44
N PRO A 656 -16.75 2.71 16.89
CA PRO A 656 -17.32 3.75 16.03
C PRO A 656 -16.39 4.11 14.87
N HIS A 657 -15.10 3.79 14.96
CA HIS A 657 -14.09 4.09 13.94
C HIS A 657 -13.96 3.00 12.85
N ASN A 658 -14.93 2.09 12.80
CA ASN A 658 -15.08 1.07 11.77
C ASN A 658 -16.01 1.60 10.65
N GLY A 659 -15.47 2.47 9.80
CA GLY A 659 -16.19 3.11 8.70
C GLY A 659 -16.71 4.54 8.96
N ASP A 660 -16.29 5.21 10.04
CA ASP A 660 -16.67 6.61 10.32
C ASP A 660 -16.25 7.60 9.23
N GLN A 661 -15.10 7.36 8.60
CA GLN A 661 -14.55 8.23 7.56
C GLN A 661 -15.18 8.05 6.16
N LEU A 662 -16.07 7.06 5.96
CA LEU A 662 -16.70 6.81 4.65
C LEU A 662 -17.60 7.96 4.17
N ASP A 663 -18.18 8.73 5.09
CA ASP A 663 -18.96 9.92 4.77
C ASP A 663 -18.08 11.02 4.15
N LEU A 664 -16.89 11.25 4.72
CA LEU A 664 -15.90 12.17 4.16
C LEU A 664 -15.42 11.66 2.79
N PHE A 665 -15.13 10.36 2.70
CA PHE A 665 -14.71 9.71 1.46
C PHE A 665 -15.74 9.92 0.34
N SER A 666 -17.02 9.66 0.60
CA SER A 666 -18.13 9.82 -0.35
C SER A 666 -18.29 11.27 -0.82
N ARG A 667 -17.95 12.26 0.03
CA ARG A 667 -17.94 13.69 -0.32
C ARG A 667 -16.62 14.24 -0.87
N SER A 668 -15.59 13.41 -1.03
CA SER A 668 -14.25 13.86 -1.48
C SER A 668 -13.52 14.78 -0.50
N GLU A 669 -13.78 14.60 0.79
CA GLU A 669 -13.21 15.43 1.85
C GLU A 669 -12.04 14.72 2.54
N LEU A 670 -10.94 15.44 2.73
CA LEU A 670 -9.86 15.02 3.64
C LEU A 670 -9.99 15.82 4.94
N ARG A 671 -9.73 15.17 6.08
CA ARG A 671 -9.67 15.82 7.39
C ARG A 671 -8.30 16.43 7.63
N ASP A 672 -8.24 17.46 8.46
CA ASP A 672 -6.95 18.02 8.91
C ASP A 672 -6.19 16.99 9.76
N VAL A 673 -4.87 16.96 9.60
CA VAL A 673 -3.98 16.19 10.47
C VAL A 673 -3.65 17.01 11.72
N TRP A 674 -3.94 16.46 12.90
CA TRP A 674 -3.55 17.05 14.18
C TRP A 674 -2.12 16.68 14.53
N PHE A 675 -1.20 17.48 14.01
CA PHE A 675 0.23 17.22 14.11
C PHE A 675 0.88 17.81 15.37
N TYR A 676 0.40 18.96 15.85
CA TYR A 676 1.01 19.66 17.00
C TYR A 676 0.23 19.42 18.30
N ASP A 677 0.94 19.41 19.44
CA ASP A 677 0.41 19.13 20.79
C ASP A 677 -0.91 19.86 21.12
N ASN A 678 -1.05 21.13 20.74
CA ASN A 678 -2.27 21.90 21.01
C ASN A 678 -3.47 21.40 20.19
N ASP A 679 -3.25 21.01 18.93
CA ASP A 679 -4.31 20.49 18.07
C ASP A 679 -4.69 19.07 18.49
N VAL A 680 -3.70 18.25 18.86
CA VAL A 680 -3.95 16.92 19.45
C VAL A 680 -4.79 17.04 20.72
N LYS A 681 -4.41 17.90 21.67
CA LYS A 681 -5.16 18.10 22.93
C LYS A 681 -6.60 18.54 22.70
N LYS A 682 -6.84 19.44 21.73
CA LYS A 682 -8.19 19.93 21.41
C LYS A 682 -9.10 18.87 20.80
N ASN A 683 -8.53 17.86 20.13
CA ASN A 683 -9.29 16.83 19.42
C ASN A 683 -9.24 15.45 20.09
N THR A 684 -8.50 15.34 21.21
CA THR A 684 -8.45 14.12 22.02
C THR A 684 -9.79 13.88 22.69
N VAL A 685 -10.38 12.70 22.46
CA VAL A 685 -11.62 12.25 23.10
C VAL A 685 -11.38 11.27 24.24
N ARG A 686 -10.24 10.56 24.21
CA ARG A 686 -9.82 9.63 25.25
C ARG A 686 -8.31 9.69 25.41
N LYS A 687 -7.82 9.80 26.64
CA LYS A 687 -6.39 9.67 26.95
C LYS A 687 -6.16 8.44 27.82
N GLU A 688 -5.12 7.70 27.49
CA GLU A 688 -4.64 6.58 28.25
C GLU A 688 -3.18 6.78 28.61
N VAL A 689 -2.80 6.31 29.79
CA VAL A 689 -1.48 6.52 30.36
C VAL A 689 -0.91 5.18 30.76
N ARG A 690 0.37 4.95 30.45
CA ARG A 690 1.04 3.71 30.81
C ARG A 690 1.33 3.67 32.32
N ARG A 691 0.96 2.56 32.93
CA ARG A 691 1.25 2.18 34.32
C ARG A 691 1.70 0.73 34.30
N GLU A 692 2.99 0.50 34.59
CA GLU A 692 3.61 -0.82 34.45
C GLU A 692 3.42 -1.35 33.00
N ASP A 693 2.81 -2.54 32.87
CA ASP A 693 2.60 -3.22 31.59
C ASP A 693 1.17 -3.02 31.02
N ARG A 694 0.46 -1.97 31.45
CA ARG A 694 -0.87 -1.66 30.90
C ARG A 694 -1.09 -0.17 30.70
N PHE A 695 -2.05 0.16 29.85
CA PHE A 695 -2.58 1.51 29.75
C PHE A 695 -3.89 1.62 30.53
N ILE A 696 -4.01 2.69 31.32
CA ILE A 696 -5.19 2.97 32.13
C ILE A 696 -5.79 4.28 31.63
N LYS A 697 -7.12 4.33 31.53
CA LYS A 697 -7.84 5.56 31.18
C LYS A 697 -7.58 6.62 32.24
N ASN A 698 -7.08 7.77 31.81
CA ASN A 698 -6.81 8.92 32.68
C ASN A 698 -7.98 9.87 32.74
#